data_AF-A0A0P7ULC3-F1
#
_entry.id   AF-A0A0P7ULC3-F1
#
_cell.length_a   1.000
_cell.length_b   1.000
_cell.length_c   1.000
_cell.angle_alpha   90.00
_cell.angle_beta   90.00
_cell.angle_gamma   90.00
#
_symmetry.space_group_name_H-M   'P 1'
#
loop_
_entity.id
_entity.type
_entity.pdbx_description
1 polymer ?
#
loop_
_entity_poly.entity_id
_entity_poly.type
_entity_poly.pdbx_seq_one_letter_code
_entity_poly.pdbx_strand_id
1 'polypeptide(L)'
;LVGGEFDLETNFIIQDAEGIGCMVELLEHCDLPCQAEMWSMFTAILRKSVRNLQTSTEVGLIQRVLMRMSTVDDMIADLLVDMLGVLASYSITVKELKLLFSMLRGDNGVWPRHAVKLLSVLNQMPQRHGPDTFFNFPGRSAAAIALPPIAKWPYQSGFTLNTWFRMDPLNNINVDKDKPYLYCFRTSKGVGYSAHFVGNCLIVTSLKSKGKGFQHCVKYDFQPRKWYMISIVHIYNRWRNSEIRCYVNGQLVSYGDMAWHVNTNDSYDKCFLGSSETADANRVFCGQLGAIYVFSEALNPAQIFAIHQLGPGYKSTFKFKSESDLHLAEHHKQVLYDGKLASSISFTYNAKATDAQLCLESSPKENPSIFVHSPHALMLQDVKAIVTHSIHSAIHSIGGIQVLFPLFAQLDYRQQNDSQVETAVCATLLAFLVELLKSSVAMQEQMLGGKGFLVIGYLLEKVQLSLYTYLSAEFIGTATIYSTIRRVGTVLQLMHTLKYYYWAINPQESSGITPKGLDGPRPSQKEIISLRAFMLLFLKQLILKDENIHDVLQLLVALMSEHPASMIPAFDQRNGIRVIYKLLASKSESIRVQGLKVLGYFLKHLGHKRKVEIMHTHSLFTLLGERLMLHTNMVTITTYNTLYEILTEQVCTQVVHKPHPEPDSTVKIQNPMILKVVATLMKNSTPSTELMEVRRLFLSDMIKLFSNSRENRR
;
A
#
# COMPACT_ATOMS: atom_id res chain seq x y z
N LEU A 1 9.78 10.72 34.09
CA LEU A 1 9.14 10.32 32.81
C LEU A 1 7.90 9.44 33.00
N VAL A 2 8.02 8.16 33.40
CA VAL A 2 6.87 7.22 33.44
C VAL A 2 6.16 7.08 34.79
N GLY A 3 6.57 7.85 35.81
CA GLY A 3 5.92 7.87 37.13
C GLY A 3 6.16 6.63 38.02
N GLY A 4 7.12 5.77 37.66
CA GLY A 4 7.46 4.54 38.39
C GLY A 4 8.63 3.79 37.72
N GLU A 5 8.79 2.51 38.05
CA GLU A 5 9.79 1.63 37.43
C GLU A 5 9.47 1.45 35.94
N PHE A 6 10.45 1.70 35.08
CA PHE A 6 10.28 1.59 33.64
C PHE A 6 10.25 0.13 33.21
N ASP A 7 9.25 -0.22 32.40
CA ASP A 7 9.20 -1.52 31.73
C ASP A 7 8.64 -1.36 30.32
N LEU A 8 9.35 -1.91 29.33
CA LEU A 8 9.05 -1.71 27.92
C LEU A 8 7.72 -2.36 27.48
N GLU A 9 7.16 -3.26 28.27
CA GLU A 9 5.89 -3.93 27.98
C GLU A 9 4.72 -3.44 28.85
N THR A 10 4.99 -3.02 30.09
CA THR A 10 3.97 -2.78 31.12
C THR A 10 3.98 -1.37 31.69
N ASN A 11 5.10 -0.63 31.67
CA ASN A 11 5.15 0.75 32.16
C ASN A 11 6.07 1.67 31.34
N PHE A 12 5.59 2.01 30.14
CA PHE A 12 6.30 2.85 29.17
C PHE A 12 5.51 4.10 28.75
N ILE A 13 4.33 4.34 29.33
CA ILE A 13 3.50 5.51 28.99
C ILE A 13 4.05 6.73 29.73
N ILE A 14 4.35 7.79 28.98
CA ILE A 14 4.87 9.05 29.54
C ILE A 14 3.75 9.70 30.38
N GLN A 15 4.01 9.88 31.66
CA GLN A 15 3.08 10.54 32.60
C GLN A 15 3.44 12.00 32.84
N ASP A 16 4.74 12.31 32.80
CA ASP A 16 5.28 13.65 32.94
C ASP A 16 5.93 14.11 31.64
N ALA A 17 5.26 15.07 30.98
CA ALA A 17 5.69 15.62 29.70
C ALA A 17 6.94 16.49 29.84
N GLU A 18 7.07 17.24 30.94
CA GLU A 18 8.19 18.16 31.16
C GLU A 18 9.51 17.40 31.30
N GLY A 19 9.45 16.20 31.90
CA GLY A 19 10.60 15.30 31.98
C GLY A 19 11.24 14.94 30.63
N ILE A 20 10.53 15.07 29.49
CA ILE A 20 11.12 14.87 28.16
C ILE A 20 12.18 15.93 27.89
N GLY A 21 11.92 17.19 28.27
CA GLY A 21 12.88 18.28 28.14
C GLY A 21 14.14 18.01 28.97
N CYS A 22 13.96 17.65 30.24
CA CYS A 22 15.06 17.30 31.14
C CYS A 22 15.88 16.12 30.61
N MET A 23 15.23 15.09 30.03
CA MET A 23 15.93 13.96 29.42
C MET A 23 16.83 14.42 28.27
N VAL A 24 16.32 15.26 27.36
CA VAL A 24 17.10 15.77 26.22
C VAL A 24 18.34 16.53 26.70
N GLU A 25 18.20 17.39 27.72
CA GLU A 25 19.30 18.18 28.28
C GLU A 25 20.31 17.33 29.06
N LEU A 26 19.84 16.35 29.82
CA LEU A 26 20.71 15.45 30.58
C LEU A 26 21.57 14.58 29.65
N LEU A 27 20.98 14.06 28.56
CA LEU A 27 21.68 13.18 27.62
C LEU A 27 22.87 13.86 26.94
N GLU A 28 22.86 15.19 26.78
CA GLU A 28 24.01 15.93 26.24
C GLU A 28 25.28 15.79 27.10
N HIS A 29 25.11 15.45 28.39
CA HIS A 29 26.19 15.30 29.36
C HIS A 29 26.57 13.83 29.61
N CYS A 30 25.84 12.88 29.02
CA CYS A 30 26.11 11.46 29.13
C CYS A 30 27.15 11.00 28.10
N ASP A 31 27.75 9.83 28.32
CA ASP A 31 28.62 9.20 27.33
C ASP A 31 27.83 8.63 26.13
N LEU A 32 28.52 8.38 25.01
CA LEU A 32 27.89 7.94 23.76
C LEU A 32 27.07 6.64 23.91
N PRO A 33 27.51 5.59 24.64
CA PRO A 33 26.72 4.39 24.84
C PRO A 33 25.40 4.64 25.57
N CYS A 34 25.43 5.43 26.66
CA CYS A 34 24.21 5.80 27.39
C CYS A 34 23.24 6.60 26.51
N GLN A 35 23.76 7.58 25.77
CA GLN A 35 22.95 8.34 24.81
C GLN A 35 22.26 7.42 23.79
N ALA A 36 23.02 6.49 23.21
CA ALA A 36 22.50 5.58 22.19
C ALA A 36 21.40 4.65 22.73
N GLU A 37 21.62 4.06 23.90
CA GLU A 37 20.65 3.19 24.57
C GLU A 37 19.36 3.96 24.87
N MET A 38 19.48 5.16 25.44
CA MET A 38 18.33 5.98 25.82
C MET A 38 17.52 6.46 24.62
N TRP A 39 18.17 6.92 23.54
CA TRP A 39 17.46 7.33 22.32
C TRP A 39 16.81 6.16 21.58
N SER A 40 17.46 5.00 21.55
CA SER A 40 16.89 3.77 20.99
C SER A 40 15.65 3.33 21.78
N MET A 41 15.75 3.29 23.12
CA MET A 41 14.64 2.94 24.01
C MET A 41 13.49 3.95 23.88
N PHE A 42 13.80 5.24 23.84
CA PHE A 42 12.81 6.29 23.69
C PHE A 42 12.07 6.16 22.34
N THR A 43 12.79 5.88 21.26
CA THR A 43 12.20 5.62 19.94
C THR A 43 11.28 4.40 19.96
N ALA A 44 11.67 3.33 20.64
CA ALA A 44 10.85 2.13 20.78
C ALA A 44 9.51 2.42 21.49
N ILE A 45 9.50 3.21 22.57
CA ILE A 45 8.26 3.56 23.28
C ILE A 45 7.37 4.52 22.48
N LEU A 46 7.95 5.36 21.61
CA LEU A 46 7.18 6.21 20.68
C LEU A 46 6.46 5.36 19.64
N ARG A 47 7.16 4.40 19.02
CA ARG A 47 6.55 3.46 18.05
C ARG A 47 5.42 2.63 18.67
N LYS A 48 5.52 2.28 19.96
CA LYS A 48 4.51 1.49 20.68
C LYS A 48 3.26 2.30 21.08
N SER A 49 3.34 3.64 21.20
CA SER A 49 2.27 4.44 21.83
C SER A 49 1.99 5.76 21.13
N VAL A 50 0.75 5.90 20.64
CA VAL A 50 0.21 7.18 20.14
C VAL A 50 0.14 8.24 21.24
N ARG A 51 -0.06 7.83 22.51
CA ARG A 51 -0.03 8.77 23.64
C ARG A 51 1.36 9.35 23.85
N ASN A 52 2.41 8.53 23.74
CA ASN A 52 3.79 9.02 23.86
C ASN A 52 4.15 9.95 22.70
N LEU A 53 3.74 9.60 21.48
CA LEU A 53 3.87 10.46 20.30
C LEU A 53 3.19 11.82 20.50
N GLN A 54 1.96 11.83 20.99
CA GLN A 54 1.22 13.05 21.29
C GLN A 54 1.93 13.90 22.36
N THR A 55 2.27 13.31 23.51
CA THR A 55 2.98 14.03 24.58
C THR A 55 4.31 14.62 24.09
N SER A 56 5.05 13.89 23.24
CA SER A 56 6.32 14.34 22.67
C SER A 56 6.14 15.46 21.66
N THR A 57 5.03 15.45 20.92
CA THR A 57 4.64 16.52 20.00
C THR A 57 4.21 17.78 20.75
N GLU A 58 3.42 17.65 21.83
CA GLU A 58 2.95 18.77 22.67
C GLU A 58 4.12 19.56 23.29
N VAL A 59 5.20 18.87 23.66
CA VAL A 59 6.40 19.53 24.18
C VAL A 59 7.33 20.06 23.10
N GLY A 60 7.05 19.85 21.81
CA GLY A 60 7.88 20.32 20.70
C GLY A 60 9.21 19.59 20.58
N LEU A 61 9.22 18.27 20.80
CA LEU A 61 10.45 17.45 20.77
C LEU A 61 11.17 17.53 19.42
N ILE A 62 10.44 17.54 18.30
CA ILE A 62 11.03 17.70 16.96
C ILE A 62 11.88 18.98 16.90
N GLN A 63 11.33 20.10 17.34
CA GLN A 63 12.06 21.38 17.35
C GLN A 63 13.32 21.29 18.22
N ARG A 64 13.22 20.73 19.43
CA ARG A 64 14.34 20.62 20.38
C ARG A 64 15.48 19.76 19.86
N VAL A 65 15.16 18.67 19.15
CA VAL A 65 16.15 17.75 18.56
C VAL A 65 16.79 18.38 17.34
N LEU A 66 16.00 18.98 16.44
CA LEU A 66 16.54 19.63 15.23
C LEU A 66 17.53 20.75 15.57
N MET A 67 17.28 21.53 16.63
CA MET A 67 18.20 22.60 17.07
C MET A 67 19.56 22.09 17.58
N ARG A 68 19.67 20.80 17.93
CA ARG A 68 20.89 20.17 18.44
C ARG A 68 21.60 19.31 17.38
N MET A 69 20.98 19.12 16.22
CA MET A 69 21.45 18.17 15.22
C MET A 69 22.90 18.45 14.76
N SER A 70 23.29 19.72 14.65
CA SER A 70 24.64 20.07 14.18
C SER A 70 25.77 19.70 15.16
N THR A 71 25.46 19.51 16.44
CA THR A 71 26.46 19.28 17.50
C THR A 71 26.64 17.81 17.86
N VAL A 72 25.66 16.95 17.55
CA VAL A 72 25.68 15.53 17.95
C VAL A 72 26.70 14.71 17.16
N ASP A 73 27.10 13.58 17.73
CA ASP A 73 27.92 12.58 17.05
C ASP A 73 27.14 11.86 15.93
N ASP A 74 27.87 11.31 14.95
CA ASP A 74 27.29 10.64 13.80
C ASP A 74 26.41 9.44 14.16
N MET A 75 26.78 8.65 15.18
CA MET A 75 25.98 7.52 15.64
C MET A 75 24.66 7.98 16.27
N ILE A 76 24.72 9.04 17.09
CA ILE A 76 23.54 9.61 17.75
C ILE A 76 22.63 10.27 16.71
N ALA A 77 23.22 10.92 15.69
CA ALA A 77 22.47 11.49 14.57
C ALA A 77 21.59 10.43 13.87
N ASP A 78 22.08 9.22 13.65
CA ASP A 78 21.29 8.15 13.01
C ASP A 78 20.07 7.76 13.85
N LEU A 79 20.23 7.66 15.17
CA LEU A 79 19.13 7.35 16.10
C LEU A 79 18.11 8.50 16.17
N LEU A 80 18.59 9.74 16.21
CA LEU A 80 17.73 10.92 16.22
C LEU A 80 16.96 11.07 14.91
N VAL A 81 17.57 10.77 13.77
CA VAL A 81 16.90 10.75 12.46
C VAL A 81 15.77 9.72 12.43
N ASP A 82 16.00 8.51 12.95
CA ASP A 82 14.95 7.50 13.04
C ASP A 82 13.78 7.96 13.92
N MET A 83 14.09 8.53 15.10
CA MET A 83 13.08 9.09 16.00
C MET A 83 12.31 10.26 15.37
N LEU A 84 13.01 11.17 14.68
CA LEU A 84 12.39 12.29 13.97
C LEU A 84 11.45 11.78 12.88
N GLY A 85 11.81 10.70 12.18
CA GLY A 85 10.92 10.04 11.21
C GLY A 85 9.64 9.51 11.85
N VAL A 86 9.74 8.90 13.03
CA VAL A 86 8.59 8.42 13.82
C VAL A 86 7.69 9.57 14.27
N LEU A 87 8.26 10.66 14.78
CA LEU A 87 7.50 11.82 15.24
C LEU A 87 6.84 12.57 14.07
N ALA A 88 7.59 12.83 13.00
CA ALA A 88 7.12 13.62 11.88
C ALA A 88 6.12 12.86 10.98
N SER A 89 6.16 11.53 10.96
CA SER A 89 5.10 10.70 10.34
C SER A 89 3.80 10.72 11.15
N TYR A 90 3.87 11.00 12.44
CA TYR A 90 2.69 11.21 13.30
C TYR A 90 2.10 12.62 13.13
N SER A 91 2.93 13.65 13.30
CA SER A 91 2.55 15.06 13.15
C SER A 91 3.76 15.96 12.93
N ILE A 92 3.68 16.90 11.99
CA ILE A 92 4.70 17.94 11.80
C ILE A 92 4.04 19.30 11.56
N THR A 93 4.39 20.28 12.40
CA THR A 93 3.88 21.65 12.25
C THR A 93 4.61 22.40 11.13
N VAL A 94 4.00 23.50 10.65
CA VAL A 94 4.64 24.40 9.67
C VAL A 94 5.96 24.96 10.21
N LYS A 95 6.05 25.25 11.52
CA LYS A 95 7.27 25.77 12.15
C LYS A 95 8.40 24.73 12.13
N GLU A 96 8.09 23.49 12.50
CA GLU A 96 9.05 22.38 12.52
C GLU A 96 9.49 22.00 11.10
N LEU A 97 8.57 21.99 10.13
CA LEU A 97 8.92 21.73 8.73
C LEU A 97 9.85 22.82 8.17
N LYS A 98 9.58 24.09 8.45
CA LYS A 98 10.48 25.19 8.06
C LYS A 98 11.86 25.05 8.70
N LEU A 99 11.91 24.65 9.97
CA LEU A 99 13.18 24.39 10.66
C LEU A 99 13.92 23.24 10.00
N LEU A 100 13.28 22.11 9.74
CA LEU A 100 13.89 20.99 9.03
C LEU A 100 14.44 21.42 7.66
N PHE A 101 13.64 22.13 6.86
CA PHE A 101 14.09 22.63 5.55
C PHE A 101 15.25 23.61 5.67
N SER A 102 15.33 24.41 6.73
CA SER A 102 16.48 25.27 6.98
C SER A 102 17.76 24.47 7.25
N MET A 103 17.66 23.31 7.91
CA MET A 103 18.78 22.38 8.13
C MET A 103 19.20 21.64 6.86
N LEU A 104 18.35 21.63 5.83
CA LEU A 104 18.61 21.07 4.51
C LEU A 104 19.08 22.13 3.50
N ARG A 105 19.34 23.37 3.94
CA ARG A 105 19.84 24.41 3.05
C ARG A 105 21.37 24.40 3.08
N GLY A 106 21.97 23.93 2.01
CA GLY A 106 23.41 24.05 1.79
C GLY A 106 23.85 25.48 1.51
N ASP A 107 25.14 25.70 1.72
CA ASP A 107 25.82 26.95 1.44
C ASP A 107 27.16 26.67 0.76
N ASN A 108 27.53 27.51 -0.21
CA ASN A 108 28.78 27.42 -0.96
C ASN A 108 29.10 26.01 -1.53
N GLY A 109 28.08 25.27 -2.00
CA GLY A 109 28.26 23.94 -2.58
C GLY A 109 28.46 22.82 -1.56
N VAL A 110 28.18 23.07 -0.28
CA VAL A 110 28.36 22.11 0.82
C VAL A 110 27.06 21.92 1.59
N TRP A 111 26.71 20.66 1.86
CA TRP A 111 25.59 20.30 2.73
C TRP A 111 25.94 20.57 4.20
N PRO A 112 24.99 21.07 5.02
CA PRO A 112 25.20 21.18 6.46
C PRO A 112 25.44 19.80 7.08
N ARG A 113 26.10 19.78 8.25
CA ARG A 113 26.36 18.54 8.98
C ARG A 113 25.05 17.76 9.19
N HIS A 114 25.10 16.46 8.87
CA HIS A 114 23.96 15.52 8.92
C HIS A 114 22.75 15.85 8.04
N ALA A 115 22.79 16.85 7.17
CA ALA A 115 21.66 17.20 6.30
C ALA A 115 21.24 16.03 5.39
N VAL A 116 22.20 15.30 4.84
CA VAL A 116 21.94 14.09 4.04
C VAL A 116 21.19 13.03 4.85
N LYS A 117 21.57 12.82 6.13
CA LYS A 117 20.86 11.90 7.03
C LYS A 117 19.43 12.40 7.29
N LEU A 118 19.24 13.70 7.52
CA LEU A 118 17.92 14.33 7.73
C LEU A 118 16.98 14.19 6.53
N LEU A 119 17.49 14.10 5.30
CA LEU A 119 16.65 13.85 4.12
C LEU A 119 15.87 12.53 4.23
N SER A 120 16.42 11.53 4.92
CA SER A 120 15.72 10.25 5.12
C SER A 120 14.44 10.39 5.97
N VAL A 121 14.37 11.41 6.84
CA VAL A 121 13.15 11.75 7.61
C VAL A 121 12.01 12.06 6.64
N LEU A 122 12.29 12.78 5.54
CA LEU A 122 11.27 13.15 4.55
C LEU A 122 10.58 11.93 3.96
N ASN A 123 11.31 10.84 3.71
CA ASN A 123 10.72 9.61 3.18
C ASN A 123 9.77 8.90 4.15
N GLN A 124 9.91 9.15 5.46
CA GLN A 124 9.04 8.57 6.49
C GLN A 124 7.78 9.41 6.71
N MET A 125 7.83 10.73 6.51
CA MET A 125 6.69 11.63 6.82
C MET A 125 5.38 11.31 6.06
N PRO A 126 5.40 10.92 4.76
CA PRO A 126 4.18 10.51 4.06
C PRO A 126 3.59 9.18 4.56
N GLN A 127 4.37 8.36 5.28
CA GLN A 127 3.99 7.03 5.75
C GLN A 127 3.15 7.11 7.04
N ARG A 128 2.07 7.88 6.99
CA ARG A 128 1.21 8.12 8.13
C ARG A 128 0.37 6.88 8.48
N HIS A 129 0.30 6.57 9.77
CA HIS A 129 -0.56 5.50 10.29
C HIS A 129 -1.78 6.06 11.04
N GLY A 130 -2.95 5.94 10.44
CA GLY A 130 -4.22 6.36 11.03
C GLY A 130 -4.65 7.79 10.65
N PRO A 131 -5.71 8.31 11.28
CA PRO A 131 -6.23 9.65 10.99
C PRO A 131 -5.36 10.74 11.64
N ASP A 132 -5.01 11.80 10.89
CA ASP A 132 -5.85 12.97 10.93
C ASP A 132 -6.18 13.66 12.26
N THR A 133 -7.39 13.33 12.68
CA THR A 133 -8.08 13.86 13.84
C THR A 133 -8.82 12.72 14.53
N PHE A 134 -8.73 12.64 15.85
CA PHE A 134 -9.37 11.58 16.62
C PHE A 134 -9.59 12.01 18.07
N PHE A 135 -10.56 11.41 18.73
CA PHE A 135 -10.73 11.51 20.18
C PHE A 135 -9.81 10.50 20.86
N ASN A 136 -9.05 10.94 21.86
CA ASN A 136 -8.16 10.10 22.64
C ASN A 136 -8.74 9.87 24.04
N PHE A 137 -8.99 8.60 24.38
CA PHE A 137 -9.53 8.16 25.66
C PHE A 137 -8.42 7.56 26.52
N PRO A 138 -8.14 8.12 27.71
CA PRO A 138 -7.00 7.73 28.54
C PRO A 138 -7.21 6.44 29.34
N GLY A 139 -8.43 5.87 29.38
CA GLY A 139 -8.75 4.70 30.21
C GLY A 139 -8.78 4.99 31.72
N ARG A 140 -8.98 6.27 32.11
CA ARG A 140 -9.11 6.69 33.52
C ARG A 140 -10.57 6.79 33.92
N SER A 141 -10.86 6.64 35.22
CA SER A 141 -12.23 6.74 35.74
C SER A 141 -12.91 8.03 35.27
N ALA A 142 -14.19 7.94 34.89
CA ALA A 142 -15.00 9.02 34.35
C ALA A 142 -14.54 9.63 33.01
N ALA A 143 -13.53 9.07 32.33
CA ALA A 143 -13.16 9.45 30.96
C ALA A 143 -14.21 9.00 29.94
N ALA A 144 -14.95 9.96 29.38
CA ALA A 144 -16.04 9.69 28.44
C ALA A 144 -16.34 10.92 27.58
N ILE A 145 -17.13 10.73 26.52
CA ILE A 145 -17.85 11.82 25.86
C ILE A 145 -19.32 11.66 26.20
N ALA A 146 -19.87 12.55 27.02
CA ALA A 146 -21.28 12.54 27.42
C ALA A 146 -22.14 13.21 26.35
N LEU A 147 -23.18 12.51 25.90
CA LEU A 147 -24.13 13.02 24.91
C LEU A 147 -25.36 13.60 25.61
N PRO A 148 -25.98 14.65 25.04
CA PRO A 148 -27.24 15.17 25.56
C PRO A 148 -28.36 14.12 25.40
N PRO A 149 -29.40 14.16 26.26
CA PRO A 149 -30.54 13.27 26.14
C PRO A 149 -31.18 13.22 24.74
N ILE A 150 -31.38 12.00 24.25
CA ILE A 150 -31.97 11.71 22.94
C ILE A 150 -33.46 11.42 23.11
N ALA A 151 -34.29 12.18 22.40
CA ALA A 151 -35.75 12.17 22.55
C ALA A 151 -36.39 10.93 21.92
N LYS A 152 -35.96 10.58 20.70
CA LYS A 152 -36.52 9.47 19.93
C LYS A 152 -35.39 8.72 19.22
N TRP A 153 -35.40 7.39 19.36
CA TRP A 153 -34.46 6.53 18.65
C TRP A 153 -35.07 6.01 17.33
N PRO A 154 -34.34 5.99 16.21
CA PRO A 154 -34.85 5.55 14.90
C PRO A 154 -34.95 4.01 14.83
N TYR A 155 -35.89 3.41 15.58
CA TYR A 155 -36.02 1.95 15.63
C TYR A 155 -36.83 1.36 14.47
N GLN A 156 -37.71 2.12 13.80
CA GLN A 156 -38.60 1.57 12.76
C GLN A 156 -37.93 1.40 11.39
N SER A 157 -37.01 2.29 11.04
CA SER A 157 -36.18 2.23 9.82
C SER A 157 -34.90 1.42 10.02
N GLY A 158 -34.66 0.96 11.25
CA GLY A 158 -33.33 0.52 11.67
C GLY A 158 -32.37 1.70 11.82
N PHE A 159 -31.17 1.40 12.33
CA PHE A 159 -30.13 2.40 12.48
C PHE A 159 -28.75 1.77 12.34
N THR A 160 -27.75 2.60 12.03
CA THR A 160 -26.37 2.14 11.91
C THR A 160 -25.46 3.04 12.71
N LEU A 161 -24.70 2.45 13.65
CA LEU A 161 -23.55 3.14 14.24
C LEU A 161 -22.31 2.79 13.44
N ASN A 162 -21.53 3.80 13.05
CA ASN A 162 -20.30 3.63 12.31
C ASN A 162 -19.18 4.49 12.90
N THR A 163 -18.03 3.87 13.20
CA THR A 163 -16.83 4.60 13.63
C THR A 163 -15.58 3.82 13.29
N TRP A 164 -14.46 4.54 13.20
CA TRP A 164 -13.14 3.94 13.33
C TRP A 164 -12.72 3.96 14.80
N PHE A 165 -12.07 2.89 15.26
CA PHE A 165 -11.49 2.83 16.60
C PHE A 165 -10.14 2.12 16.60
N ARG A 166 -9.32 2.42 17.59
CA ARG A 166 -8.06 1.75 17.89
C ARG A 166 -7.97 1.57 19.39
N MET A 167 -7.76 0.35 19.85
CA MET A 167 -7.59 0.06 21.28
C MET A 167 -6.13 0.21 21.68
N ASP A 168 -5.87 0.78 22.84
CA ASP A 168 -4.57 0.64 23.49
C ASP A 168 -4.55 -0.65 24.33
N PRO A 169 -3.39 -1.32 24.48
CA PRO A 169 -3.27 -2.47 25.37
C PRO A 169 -3.59 -2.03 26.80
N LEU A 170 -4.44 -2.80 27.48
CA LEU A 170 -4.75 -2.60 28.90
C LEU A 170 -3.60 -3.20 29.71
N ASN A 171 -2.91 -2.39 30.52
CA ASN A 171 -1.83 -2.85 31.42
C ASN A 171 -2.36 -3.57 32.68
N ASN A 172 -3.59 -4.09 32.65
CA ASN A 172 -4.26 -4.64 33.82
C ASN A 172 -4.19 -6.17 33.84
N ILE A 173 -3.78 -6.72 34.98
CA ILE A 173 -3.78 -8.15 35.30
C ILE A 173 -5.22 -8.74 35.32
N ASN A 174 -6.26 -7.90 35.31
CA ASN A 174 -7.68 -8.27 35.44
C ASN A 174 -8.49 -8.14 34.12
N VAL A 175 -7.91 -8.51 32.97
CA VAL A 175 -8.55 -8.43 31.64
C VAL A 175 -9.96 -9.06 31.60
N ASP A 176 -10.20 -10.11 32.39
CA ASP A 176 -11.49 -10.83 32.42
C ASP A 176 -12.62 -10.09 33.17
N LYS A 177 -12.28 -9.10 34.02
CA LYS A 177 -13.28 -8.31 34.77
C LYS A 177 -13.60 -6.98 34.10
N ASP A 178 -12.70 -6.47 33.27
CA ASP A 178 -12.86 -5.19 32.60
C ASP A 178 -13.84 -5.30 31.44
N LYS A 179 -14.71 -4.30 31.30
CA LYS A 179 -15.75 -4.19 30.27
C LYS A 179 -15.72 -2.80 29.65
N PRO A 180 -14.65 -2.39 28.96
CA PRO A 180 -14.55 -1.05 28.39
C PRO A 180 -15.62 -0.85 27.31
N TYR A 181 -16.42 0.21 27.44
CA TYR A 181 -17.53 0.49 26.53
C TYR A 181 -17.07 1.32 25.33
N LEU A 182 -17.40 0.89 24.12
CA LEU A 182 -17.27 1.71 22.92
C LEU A 182 -18.34 2.82 22.94
N TYR A 183 -19.57 2.45 23.26
CA TYR A 183 -20.68 3.37 23.47
C TYR A 183 -21.73 2.77 24.41
N CYS A 184 -22.51 3.64 25.04
CA CYS A 184 -23.67 3.30 25.84
C CYS A 184 -24.77 4.34 25.57
N PHE A 185 -25.93 3.92 25.08
CA PHE A 185 -27.11 4.78 24.87
C PHE A 185 -28.28 4.16 25.60
N ARG A 186 -28.57 4.66 26.81
CA ARG A 186 -29.58 4.09 27.68
C ARG A 186 -30.50 5.15 28.27
N THR A 187 -31.67 4.70 28.69
CA THR A 187 -32.55 5.44 29.60
C THR A 187 -32.12 5.22 31.04
N SER A 188 -32.63 6.05 31.96
CA SER A 188 -32.47 5.91 33.41
C SER A 188 -32.92 4.54 33.96
N LYS A 189 -33.83 3.86 33.25
CA LYS A 189 -34.30 2.50 33.58
C LYS A 189 -33.38 1.39 33.04
N GLY A 190 -32.29 1.75 32.36
CA GLY A 190 -31.32 0.82 31.76
C GLY A 190 -31.77 0.17 30.45
N VAL A 191 -32.81 0.71 29.81
CA VAL A 191 -33.31 0.26 28.50
C VAL A 191 -32.48 0.94 27.41
N GLY A 192 -32.06 0.21 26.37
CA GLY A 192 -31.32 0.82 25.26
C GLY A 192 -30.24 -0.07 24.66
N TYR A 193 -29.21 0.56 24.12
CA TYR A 193 -28.17 -0.07 23.31
C TYR A 193 -26.79 0.23 23.89
N SER A 194 -25.87 -0.72 23.81
CA SER A 194 -24.48 -0.50 24.24
C SER A 194 -23.56 -1.50 23.57
N ALA A 195 -22.30 -1.14 23.36
CA ALA A 195 -21.28 -2.09 22.95
C ALA A 195 -20.05 -1.97 23.87
N HIS A 196 -19.54 -3.10 24.35
CA HIS A 196 -18.39 -3.16 25.24
C HIS A 196 -17.48 -4.33 24.87
N PHE A 197 -16.21 -4.24 25.20
CA PHE A 197 -15.26 -5.33 24.97
C PHE A 197 -15.25 -6.31 26.15
N VAL A 198 -15.03 -7.58 25.83
CA VAL A 198 -14.67 -8.64 26.78
C VAL A 198 -13.47 -9.36 26.16
N GLY A 199 -12.29 -9.21 26.77
CA GLY A 199 -11.04 -9.50 26.09
C GLY A 199 -10.93 -8.69 24.79
N ASN A 200 -10.66 -9.37 23.68
CA ASN A 200 -10.54 -8.75 22.35
C ASN A 200 -11.84 -8.75 21.53
N CYS A 201 -12.95 -9.24 22.09
CA CYS A 201 -14.22 -9.38 21.37
C CYS A 201 -15.16 -8.23 21.73
N LEU A 202 -15.84 -7.66 20.73
CA LEU A 202 -16.88 -6.65 20.94
C LEU A 202 -18.24 -7.33 21.17
N ILE A 203 -18.90 -6.99 22.27
CA ILE A 203 -20.23 -7.48 22.63
C ILE A 203 -21.24 -6.36 22.46
N VAL A 204 -22.15 -6.51 21.50
CA VAL A 204 -23.27 -5.58 21.30
C VAL A 204 -24.46 -6.05 22.13
N THR A 205 -25.00 -5.17 22.95
CA THR A 205 -26.11 -5.45 23.86
C THR A 205 -27.29 -4.53 23.56
N SER A 206 -28.45 -5.12 23.35
CA SER A 206 -29.74 -4.43 23.32
C SER A 206 -30.54 -4.85 24.56
N LEU A 207 -31.03 -3.91 25.37
CA LEU A 207 -31.81 -4.21 26.58
C LEU A 207 -33.23 -3.69 26.43
N LYS A 208 -34.22 -4.56 26.66
CA LYS A 208 -35.64 -4.21 26.72
C LYS A 208 -36.07 -3.80 28.13
N SER A 209 -35.41 -4.34 29.15
CA SER A 209 -35.57 -3.96 30.56
C SER A 209 -34.27 -4.24 31.30
N LYS A 210 -34.09 -3.69 32.51
CA LYS A 210 -32.85 -3.83 33.29
C LYS A 210 -32.46 -5.30 33.44
N GLY A 211 -31.30 -5.68 32.91
CA GLY A 211 -30.76 -7.05 32.97
C GLY A 211 -31.41 -8.07 32.03
N LYS A 212 -32.48 -7.73 31.29
CA LYS A 212 -33.10 -8.62 30.30
C LYS A 212 -32.96 -8.04 28.90
N GLY A 213 -32.21 -8.74 28.06
CA GLY A 213 -31.97 -8.30 26.70
C GLY A 213 -31.25 -9.33 25.84
N PHE A 214 -30.74 -8.85 24.71
CA PHE A 214 -30.08 -9.63 23.69
C PHE A 214 -28.62 -9.17 23.62
N GLN A 215 -27.70 -10.13 23.63
CA GLN A 215 -26.28 -9.89 23.48
C GLN A 215 -25.78 -10.64 22.26
N HIS A 216 -25.04 -9.92 21.42
CA HIS A 216 -24.42 -10.45 20.21
C HIS A 216 -22.91 -10.27 20.31
N CYS A 217 -22.17 -11.37 20.24
CA CYS A 217 -20.73 -11.34 20.15
C CYS A 217 -20.32 -11.12 18.69
N VAL A 218 -19.60 -10.04 18.42
CA VAL A 218 -18.98 -9.80 17.12
C VAL A 218 -17.87 -10.84 16.95
N LYS A 219 -18.04 -11.73 15.97
CA LYS A 219 -17.11 -12.83 15.69
C LYS A 219 -15.83 -12.33 15.00
N TYR A 220 -15.11 -11.45 15.66
CA TYR A 220 -13.86 -10.87 15.19
C TYR A 220 -12.94 -10.59 16.39
N ASP A 221 -11.67 -10.96 16.25
CA ASP A 221 -10.65 -10.77 17.26
C ASP A 221 -9.92 -9.44 17.03
N PHE A 222 -10.27 -8.41 17.81
CA PHE A 222 -9.71 -7.08 17.67
C PHE A 222 -8.37 -6.98 18.37
N GLN A 223 -7.32 -6.72 17.57
CA GLN A 223 -5.97 -6.60 18.10
C GLN A 223 -5.71 -5.17 18.59
N PRO A 224 -5.10 -4.97 19.77
CA PRO A 224 -4.65 -3.67 20.20
C PRO A 224 -3.71 -3.02 19.18
N ARG A 225 -3.61 -1.69 19.24
CA ARG A 225 -2.72 -0.86 18.42
C ARG A 225 -3.03 -0.79 16.92
N LYS A 226 -4.12 -1.42 16.46
CA LYS A 226 -4.59 -1.37 15.06
C LYS A 226 -5.91 -0.62 14.93
N TRP A 227 -6.07 0.12 13.83
CA TRP A 227 -7.32 0.79 13.49
C TRP A 227 -8.29 -0.19 12.82
N TYR A 228 -9.54 -0.18 13.29
CA TYR A 228 -10.65 -0.94 12.72
C TYR A 228 -11.84 -0.04 12.49
N MET A 229 -12.49 -0.21 11.34
CA MET A 229 -13.83 0.33 11.13
C MET A 229 -14.84 -0.68 11.65
N ILE A 230 -15.75 -0.24 12.50
CA ILE A 230 -16.91 -1.03 12.93
C ILE A 230 -18.19 -0.35 12.47
N SER A 231 -19.05 -1.12 11.82
CA SER A 231 -20.42 -0.71 11.51
C SER A 231 -21.39 -1.71 12.15
N ILE A 232 -22.23 -1.22 13.06
CA ILE A 232 -23.24 -2.00 13.76
C ILE A 232 -24.60 -1.60 13.21
N VAL A 233 -25.19 -2.49 12.42
CA VAL A 233 -26.45 -2.27 11.71
C VAL A 233 -27.57 -2.98 12.45
N HIS A 234 -28.52 -2.22 12.97
CA HIS A 234 -29.75 -2.73 13.55
C HIS A 234 -30.85 -2.67 12.50
N ILE A 235 -31.35 -3.82 12.09
CA ILE A 235 -32.39 -3.97 11.07
C ILE A 235 -33.71 -4.28 11.77
N TYR A 236 -34.72 -3.44 11.54
CA TYR A 236 -36.06 -3.68 12.05
C TYR A 236 -36.90 -4.45 11.05
N ASN A 237 -37.54 -5.52 11.52
CA ASN A 237 -38.51 -6.28 10.76
C ASN A 237 -39.84 -6.33 11.54
N ARG A 238 -40.95 -5.97 10.88
CA ARG A 238 -42.29 -5.99 11.49
C ARG A 238 -42.88 -7.40 11.60
N TRP A 239 -42.65 -8.23 10.58
CA TRP A 239 -43.27 -9.55 10.41
C TRP A 239 -42.30 -10.73 10.64
N ARG A 240 -41.02 -10.43 10.85
CA ARG A 240 -39.94 -11.41 11.11
C ARG A 240 -39.11 -10.90 12.29
N ASN A 241 -38.19 -11.72 12.75
CA ASN A 241 -37.20 -11.28 13.73
C ASN A 241 -36.42 -10.08 13.18
N SER A 242 -36.21 -9.08 14.02
CA SER A 242 -35.26 -8.01 13.74
C SER A 242 -33.85 -8.60 13.75
N GLU A 243 -32.89 -7.95 13.11
CA GLU A 243 -31.54 -8.48 12.96
C GLU A 243 -30.51 -7.46 13.42
N ILE A 244 -29.39 -7.95 13.94
CA ILE A 244 -28.16 -7.17 14.04
C ILE A 244 -27.15 -7.70 13.04
N ARG A 245 -26.46 -6.82 12.33
CA ARG A 245 -25.33 -7.17 11.45
C ARG A 245 -24.14 -6.31 11.80
N CYS A 246 -23.01 -6.96 12.04
CA CYS A 246 -21.77 -6.29 12.42
C CYS A 246 -20.74 -6.46 11.31
N TYR A 247 -20.25 -5.33 10.82
CA TYR A 247 -19.26 -5.26 9.76
C TYR A 247 -17.94 -4.75 10.34
N VAL A 248 -16.84 -5.40 10.00
CA VAL A 248 -15.49 -4.96 10.34
C VAL A 248 -14.74 -4.68 9.04
N ASN A 249 -14.15 -3.49 8.92
CA ASN A 249 -13.41 -3.05 7.74
C ASN A 249 -14.19 -3.21 6.43
N GLY A 250 -15.48 -2.86 6.46
CA GLY A 250 -16.37 -2.94 5.30
C GLY A 250 -16.94 -4.34 5.00
N GLN A 251 -16.56 -5.38 5.75
CA GLN A 251 -16.98 -6.77 5.51
C GLN A 251 -17.88 -7.29 6.64
N LEU A 252 -18.93 -8.04 6.27
CA LEU A 252 -19.82 -8.67 7.25
C LEU A 252 -19.06 -9.79 8.00
N VAL A 253 -18.95 -9.68 9.32
CA VAL A 253 -18.25 -10.70 10.14
C VAL A 253 -19.20 -11.50 11.02
N SER A 254 -20.34 -10.93 11.40
CA SER A 254 -21.33 -11.63 12.21
C SER A 254 -22.72 -10.99 12.09
N TYR A 255 -23.73 -11.78 12.36
CA TYR A 255 -25.12 -11.35 12.45
C TYR A 255 -25.85 -12.16 13.52
N GLY A 256 -26.97 -11.65 14.00
CA GLY A 256 -27.79 -12.32 14.99
C GLY A 256 -29.25 -11.90 14.91
N ASP A 257 -30.15 -12.86 15.16
CA ASP A 257 -31.58 -12.61 15.15
C ASP A 257 -32.05 -12.14 16.52
N MET A 258 -32.84 -11.08 16.52
CA MET A 258 -33.43 -10.45 17.68
C MET A 258 -34.95 -10.55 17.56
N ALA A 259 -35.55 -11.46 18.32
CA ALA A 259 -36.99 -11.76 18.28
C ALA A 259 -37.90 -10.60 18.75
N TRP A 260 -37.32 -9.49 19.20
CA TRP A 260 -38.01 -8.33 19.74
C TRP A 260 -37.18 -7.07 19.47
N HIS A 261 -37.77 -5.90 19.57
CA HIS A 261 -37.08 -4.61 19.43
C HIS A 261 -37.08 -3.86 20.76
N VAL A 262 -36.10 -2.97 20.94
CA VAL A 262 -36.11 -2.03 22.06
C VAL A 262 -37.15 -0.97 21.74
N ASN A 263 -38.16 -0.86 22.60
CA ASN A 263 -39.23 0.13 22.48
C ASN A 263 -39.42 0.79 23.85
N THR A 264 -39.27 2.10 23.89
CA THR A 264 -39.41 2.92 25.10
C THR A 264 -39.92 4.30 24.72
N ASN A 265 -40.76 4.87 25.59
CA ASN A 265 -41.19 6.27 25.48
C ASN A 265 -40.31 7.21 26.32
N ASP A 266 -39.45 6.66 27.19
CA ASP A 266 -38.49 7.45 27.97
C ASP A 266 -37.35 7.93 27.06
N SER A 267 -36.87 9.15 27.29
CA SER A 267 -35.67 9.68 26.65
C SER A 267 -34.42 8.89 27.07
N TYR A 268 -33.46 8.78 26.16
CA TYR A 268 -32.16 8.17 26.44
C TYR A 268 -31.25 9.24 27.06
N ASP A 269 -31.23 9.30 28.39
CA ASP A 269 -30.55 10.30 29.22
C ASP A 269 -29.22 9.81 29.82
N LYS A 270 -28.85 8.55 29.57
CA LYS A 270 -27.56 7.95 29.93
C LYS A 270 -26.81 7.56 28.66
N CYS A 271 -26.34 8.57 27.94
CA CYS A 271 -25.65 8.42 26.65
C CYS A 271 -24.17 8.83 26.74
N PHE A 272 -23.27 7.90 26.43
CA PHE A 272 -21.83 8.08 26.52
C PHE A 272 -21.11 7.39 25.36
N LEU A 273 -20.05 8.00 24.85
CA LEU A 273 -19.03 7.33 24.06
C LEU A 273 -17.82 7.04 24.94
N GLY A 274 -17.21 5.88 24.77
CA GLY A 274 -16.04 5.46 25.52
C GLY A 274 -16.30 5.09 26.98
N SER A 275 -17.55 4.96 27.43
CA SER A 275 -17.87 4.59 28.82
C SER A 275 -19.30 4.06 29.04
N SER A 276 -19.54 3.46 30.20
CA SER A 276 -20.87 3.06 30.68
C SER A 276 -21.60 4.22 31.37
N GLU A 277 -22.86 4.00 31.79
CA GLU A 277 -23.61 5.00 32.56
C GLU A 277 -23.00 5.38 33.93
N THR A 278 -22.14 4.53 34.49
CA THR A 278 -21.45 4.73 35.78
C THR A 278 -20.05 5.30 35.64
N ALA A 279 -19.44 5.15 34.45
CA ALA A 279 -18.10 5.57 34.12
C ALA A 279 -16.99 5.13 35.11
N ASP A 280 -17.15 3.93 35.69
CA ASP A 280 -16.15 3.30 36.54
C ASP A 280 -14.87 2.97 35.77
N ALA A 281 -13.71 2.92 36.45
CA ALA A 281 -12.40 2.63 35.84
C ALA A 281 -12.37 1.34 34.99
N ASN A 282 -13.13 0.31 35.35
CA ASN A 282 -13.17 -0.96 34.62
C ASN A 282 -14.11 -0.93 33.40
N ARG A 283 -14.78 0.19 33.14
CA ARG A 283 -15.81 0.34 32.08
C ARG A 283 -15.49 1.45 31.08
N VAL A 284 -14.42 2.20 31.31
CA VAL A 284 -13.95 3.26 30.42
C VAL A 284 -13.07 2.69 29.31
N PHE A 285 -13.20 3.26 28.12
CA PHE A 285 -12.41 2.91 26.96
C PHE A 285 -10.99 3.48 27.08
N CYS A 286 -10.00 2.71 26.63
CA CYS A 286 -8.62 3.14 26.51
C CYS A 286 -8.20 2.99 25.05
N GLY A 287 -7.97 4.10 24.37
CA GLY A 287 -7.69 4.09 22.94
C GLY A 287 -8.16 5.34 22.21
N GLN A 288 -8.40 5.22 20.91
CA GLN A 288 -8.74 6.33 20.04
C GLN A 288 -10.02 6.03 19.25
N LEU A 289 -10.86 7.05 19.06
CA LEU A 289 -12.04 7.01 18.18
C LEU A 289 -11.89 8.06 17.06
N GLY A 290 -12.17 7.65 15.82
CA GLY A 290 -12.29 8.57 14.69
C GLY A 290 -13.60 9.35 14.73
N ALA A 291 -14.07 9.81 13.55
CA ALA A 291 -15.40 10.37 13.44
C ALA A 291 -16.48 9.30 13.72
N ILE A 292 -17.46 9.66 14.55
CA ILE A 292 -18.58 8.81 14.92
C ILE A 292 -19.78 9.26 14.11
N TYR A 293 -20.47 8.30 13.48
CA TYR A 293 -21.70 8.52 12.73
C TYR A 293 -22.79 7.62 13.28
N VAL A 294 -23.98 8.18 13.48
CA VAL A 294 -25.21 7.41 13.68
C VAL A 294 -26.17 7.76 12.55
N PHE A 295 -26.54 6.76 11.77
CA PHE A 295 -27.50 6.87 10.68
C PHE A 295 -28.86 6.37 11.14
N SER A 296 -29.95 7.06 10.77
CA SER A 296 -31.35 6.68 11.02
C SER A 296 -31.87 5.59 10.07
N GLU A 297 -30.97 4.83 9.45
CA GLU A 297 -31.30 3.75 8.54
C GLU A 297 -30.37 2.55 8.76
N ALA A 298 -30.86 1.37 8.42
CA ALA A 298 -30.03 0.18 8.28
C ALA A 298 -29.23 0.24 6.96
N LEU A 299 -27.95 0.63 7.04
CA LEU A 299 -27.11 0.76 5.85
C LEU A 299 -26.87 -0.60 5.19
N ASN A 300 -26.83 -0.59 3.86
CA ASN A 300 -26.58 -1.78 3.08
C ASN A 300 -25.07 -2.09 2.95
N PRO A 301 -24.69 -3.32 2.55
CA PRO A 301 -23.27 -3.70 2.43
C PRO A 301 -22.45 -2.82 1.49
N ALA A 302 -23.04 -2.34 0.39
CA ALA A 302 -22.33 -1.51 -0.59
C ALA A 302 -22.00 -0.12 0.00
N GLN A 303 -22.93 0.46 0.75
CA GLN A 303 -22.70 1.72 1.48
C GLN A 303 -21.60 1.56 2.52
N ILE A 304 -21.65 0.51 3.33
CA ILE A 304 -20.66 0.24 4.39
C ILE A 304 -19.27 0.02 3.79
N PHE A 305 -19.18 -0.77 2.71
CA PHE A 305 -17.93 -0.99 2.01
C PHE A 305 -17.39 0.32 1.41
N ALA A 306 -18.24 1.15 0.80
CA ALA A 306 -17.83 2.44 0.25
C ALA A 306 -17.35 3.41 1.32
N ILE A 307 -18.00 3.46 2.50
CA ILE A 307 -17.54 4.27 3.65
C ILE A 307 -16.15 3.79 4.11
N HIS A 308 -15.90 2.47 4.12
CA HIS A 308 -14.58 1.94 4.45
C HIS A 308 -13.48 2.42 3.49
N GLN A 309 -13.79 2.55 2.18
CA GLN A 309 -12.82 3.04 1.20
C GLN A 309 -12.39 4.49 1.42
N LEU A 310 -13.18 5.29 2.15
CA LEU A 310 -12.78 6.66 2.54
C LEU A 310 -11.69 6.67 3.63
N GLY A 311 -11.48 5.56 4.33
CA GLY A 311 -10.47 5.41 5.38
C GLY A 311 -10.79 6.14 6.69
N PRO A 312 -9.92 6.02 7.70
CA PRO A 312 -10.15 6.58 9.04
C PRO A 312 -10.12 8.11 9.11
N GLY A 313 -9.51 8.79 8.13
CA GLY A 313 -9.39 10.25 8.10
C GLY A 313 -10.66 10.99 7.67
N TYR A 314 -11.68 10.28 7.21
CA TYR A 314 -12.92 10.87 6.74
C TYR A 314 -13.80 11.35 7.89
N LYS A 315 -14.16 12.64 7.87
CA LYS A 315 -14.84 13.37 8.94
C LYS A 315 -15.93 14.32 8.43
N SER A 316 -16.33 14.16 7.17
CA SER A 316 -17.31 15.01 6.48
C SER A 316 -18.70 14.35 6.45
N THR A 317 -19.67 14.94 5.76
CA THR A 317 -21.10 14.57 5.86
C THR A 317 -21.67 13.87 4.62
N PHE A 318 -20.81 13.35 3.74
CA PHE A 318 -21.16 12.66 2.50
C PHE A 318 -21.98 13.50 1.52
N LYS A 319 -21.81 14.83 1.52
CA LYS A 319 -22.61 15.75 0.71
C LYS A 319 -21.97 16.03 -0.64
N PHE A 320 -20.64 16.14 -0.69
CA PHE A 320 -19.91 16.51 -1.90
C PHE A 320 -18.77 15.55 -2.23
N LYS A 321 -18.60 15.26 -3.54
CA LYS A 321 -17.49 14.42 -4.04
C LYS A 321 -16.10 14.99 -3.69
N SER A 322 -15.99 16.31 -3.48
CA SER A 322 -14.75 17.01 -3.11
C SER A 322 -14.38 16.87 -1.63
N GLU A 323 -15.18 16.17 -0.82
CA GLU A 323 -14.88 15.96 0.61
C GLU A 323 -13.73 14.98 0.86
N SER A 324 -13.24 14.29 -0.17
CA SER A 324 -12.14 13.35 -0.09
C SER A 324 -11.17 13.52 -1.25
N ASP A 325 -9.88 13.61 -0.94
CA ASP A 325 -8.78 13.66 -1.92
C ASP A 325 -8.39 12.26 -2.44
N LEU A 326 -9.10 11.20 -2.02
CA LEU A 326 -8.80 9.82 -2.41
C LEU A 326 -9.34 9.49 -3.81
N HIS A 327 -8.54 8.73 -4.57
CA HIS A 327 -8.97 8.20 -5.86
C HIS A 327 -9.92 7.01 -5.67
N LEU A 328 -11.22 7.31 -5.57
CA LEU A 328 -12.28 6.30 -5.49
C LEU A 328 -12.82 5.92 -6.88
N ALA A 329 -13.15 4.65 -7.06
CA ALA A 329 -13.89 4.17 -8.24
C ALA A 329 -15.26 4.86 -8.33
N GLU A 330 -15.77 5.09 -9.56
CA GLU A 330 -16.96 5.91 -9.76
C GLU A 330 -18.22 5.32 -9.10
N HIS A 331 -18.35 3.99 -9.06
CA HIS A 331 -19.47 3.33 -8.38
C HIS A 331 -19.46 3.60 -6.87
N HIS A 332 -18.29 3.65 -6.21
CA HIS A 332 -18.20 4.05 -4.80
C HIS A 332 -18.63 5.50 -4.61
N LYS A 333 -18.22 6.41 -5.51
CA LYS A 333 -18.64 7.82 -5.44
C LYS A 333 -20.16 7.98 -5.58
N GLN A 334 -20.79 7.21 -6.46
CA GLN A 334 -22.25 7.22 -6.61
C GLN A 334 -22.94 6.79 -5.31
N VAL A 335 -22.49 5.69 -4.69
CA VAL A 335 -23.09 5.19 -3.45
C VAL A 335 -22.86 6.15 -2.26
N LEU A 336 -21.72 6.84 -2.23
CA LEU A 336 -21.38 7.75 -1.14
C LEU A 336 -22.13 9.08 -1.23
N TYR A 337 -22.27 9.62 -2.45
CA TYR A 337 -22.69 11.01 -2.67
C TYR A 337 -24.01 11.13 -3.45
N ASP A 338 -24.88 10.11 -3.42
CA ASP A 338 -26.26 10.20 -3.94
C ASP A 338 -27.23 10.97 -3.02
N GLY A 339 -26.72 11.46 -1.89
CA GLY A 339 -27.47 12.21 -0.88
C GLY A 339 -28.11 11.35 0.21
N LYS A 340 -28.27 10.03 0.02
CA LYS A 340 -28.97 9.16 1.00
C LYS A 340 -28.21 9.01 2.30
N LEU A 341 -26.88 8.86 2.22
CA LEU A 341 -26.04 8.80 3.43
C LEU A 341 -26.12 10.12 4.20
N ALA A 342 -25.94 11.24 3.51
CA ALA A 342 -26.01 12.57 4.13
C ALA A 342 -27.37 12.81 4.81
N SER A 343 -28.48 12.52 4.12
CA SER A 343 -29.84 12.74 4.66
C SER A 343 -30.21 11.79 5.81
N SER A 344 -29.52 10.65 5.94
CA SER A 344 -29.79 9.68 7.01
C SER A 344 -28.92 9.89 8.25
N ILE A 345 -27.96 10.83 8.27
CA ILE A 345 -27.18 11.13 9.48
C ILE A 345 -28.12 11.71 10.55
N SER A 346 -28.30 10.97 11.65
CA SER A 346 -29.01 11.46 12.84
C SER A 346 -28.13 12.38 13.68
N PHE A 347 -26.87 11.99 13.86
CA PHE A 347 -25.84 12.85 14.42
C PHE A 347 -24.44 12.37 14.05
N THR A 348 -23.48 13.28 14.06
CA THR A 348 -22.06 12.96 13.92
C THR A 348 -21.18 13.88 14.76
N TYR A 349 -20.16 13.28 15.38
CA TYR A 349 -19.12 13.98 16.12
C TYR A 349 -17.75 13.63 15.56
N ASN A 350 -16.88 14.63 15.45
CA ASN A 350 -15.51 14.45 15.04
C ASN A 350 -14.59 15.39 15.83
N ALA A 351 -13.35 14.98 16.04
CA ALA A 351 -12.41 15.72 16.88
C ALA A 351 -12.03 17.11 16.33
N LYS A 352 -12.20 17.36 15.02
CA LYS A 352 -11.95 18.68 14.43
C LYS A 352 -13.05 19.70 14.78
N ALA A 353 -14.28 19.23 15.01
CA ALA A 353 -15.42 20.05 15.37
C ALA A 353 -15.58 20.11 16.89
N THR A 354 -14.63 20.74 17.57
CA THR A 354 -14.63 20.90 19.03
C THR A 354 -14.35 22.34 19.43
N ASP A 355 -14.92 22.76 20.57
CA ASP A 355 -14.62 24.01 21.25
C ASP A 355 -14.31 23.71 22.71
N ALA A 356 -13.03 23.76 23.07
CA ALA A 356 -12.50 23.27 24.34
C ALA A 356 -12.96 21.83 24.64
N GLN A 357 -13.85 21.64 25.62
CA GLN A 357 -14.42 20.34 25.99
C GLN A 357 -15.71 20.00 25.23
N LEU A 358 -16.29 20.95 24.51
CA LEU A 358 -17.53 20.75 23.78
C LEU A 358 -17.26 20.08 22.42
N CYS A 359 -17.96 18.98 22.15
CA CYS A 359 -18.01 18.32 20.86
C CYS A 359 -19.22 18.84 20.08
N LEU A 360 -18.95 19.58 19.00
CA LEU A 360 -19.98 20.15 18.15
C LEU A 360 -20.57 19.08 17.25
N GLU A 361 -21.90 18.99 17.27
CA GLU A 361 -22.66 18.09 16.41
C GLU A 361 -22.63 18.65 14.99
N SER A 362 -22.27 17.82 14.01
CA SER A 362 -21.92 18.25 12.65
C SER A 362 -22.83 17.67 11.56
N SER A 363 -24.02 17.17 11.90
CA SER A 363 -24.97 16.65 10.92
C SER A 363 -25.44 17.76 9.94
N PRO A 364 -25.87 17.41 8.71
CA PRO A 364 -26.44 18.38 7.78
C PRO A 364 -27.61 19.14 8.42
N LYS A 365 -27.61 20.48 8.30
CA LYS A 365 -28.63 21.36 8.91
C LYS A 365 -30.06 21.06 8.46
N GLU A 366 -30.22 20.40 7.31
CA GLU A 366 -31.51 19.99 6.78
C GLU A 366 -32.11 18.80 7.56
N ASN A 367 -31.29 18.06 8.30
CA ASN A 367 -31.72 16.88 9.06
C ASN A 367 -32.33 17.31 10.41
N PRO A 368 -33.47 16.72 10.81
CA PRO A 368 -34.09 17.03 12.10
C PRO A 368 -33.23 16.49 13.25
N SER A 369 -33.03 17.32 14.28
CA SER A 369 -32.33 16.88 15.49
C SER A 369 -33.14 15.85 16.28
N ILE A 370 -32.45 14.81 16.77
CA ILE A 370 -33.05 13.78 17.64
C ILE A 370 -32.91 14.12 19.14
N PHE A 371 -32.19 15.19 19.48
CA PHE A 371 -31.90 15.58 20.86
C PHE A 371 -33.01 16.44 21.46
N VAL A 372 -33.20 16.35 22.78
CA VAL A 372 -34.26 17.10 23.51
C VAL A 372 -33.94 18.62 23.59
N HIS A 373 -32.66 18.96 23.52
CA HIS A 373 -32.08 20.29 23.78
C HIS A 373 -30.81 20.40 22.93
N SER A 374 -29.84 21.26 23.31
CA SER A 374 -28.60 21.45 22.55
C SER A 374 -27.98 20.10 22.17
N PRO A 375 -27.62 19.88 20.89
CA PRO A 375 -27.16 18.59 20.40
C PRO A 375 -25.66 18.38 20.66
N HIS A 376 -24.98 19.29 21.34
CA HIS A 376 -23.52 19.22 21.53
C HIS A 376 -23.16 18.29 22.71
N ALA A 377 -22.14 17.46 22.50
CA ALA A 377 -21.66 16.53 23.50
C ALA A 377 -20.49 17.12 24.31
N LEU A 378 -20.16 16.53 25.46
CA LEU A 378 -19.15 17.05 26.39
C LEU A 378 -18.06 16.01 26.64
N MET A 379 -16.80 16.37 26.39
CA MET A 379 -15.63 15.56 26.76
C MET A 379 -15.38 15.69 28.28
N LEU A 380 -15.24 14.55 28.94
CA LEU A 380 -15.03 14.43 30.38
C LEU A 380 -13.65 13.80 30.66
N GLN A 381 -13.03 14.20 31.79
CA GLN A 381 -11.83 13.59 32.38
C GLN A 381 -10.73 13.21 31.38
N ASP A 382 -9.91 14.18 31.00
CA ASP A 382 -8.73 14.02 30.12
C ASP A 382 -9.01 13.40 28.74
N VAL A 383 -10.27 13.22 28.34
CA VAL A 383 -10.60 12.93 26.94
C VAL A 383 -10.25 14.17 26.11
N LYS A 384 -9.37 13.98 25.14
CA LYS A 384 -8.85 15.06 24.29
C LYS A 384 -9.25 14.83 22.84
N ALA A 385 -9.65 15.91 22.18
CA ALA A 385 -9.71 15.95 20.73
C ALA A 385 -8.31 16.26 20.18
N ILE A 386 -7.75 15.31 19.44
CA ILE A 386 -6.40 15.39 18.88
C ILE A 386 -6.49 15.77 17.41
N VAL A 387 -5.72 16.78 17.01
CA VAL A 387 -5.53 17.20 15.62
C VAL A 387 -4.04 17.15 15.33
N THR A 388 -3.68 16.45 14.25
CA THR A 388 -2.28 16.19 13.90
C THR A 388 -2.04 16.54 12.44
N HIS A 389 -0.90 17.16 12.16
CA HIS A 389 -0.63 17.80 10.88
C HIS A 389 0.19 16.88 9.97
N SER A 390 -0.34 16.57 8.78
CA SER A 390 0.40 15.80 7.77
C SER A 390 1.41 16.68 7.04
N ILE A 391 2.44 16.04 6.48
CA ILE A 391 3.40 16.71 5.60
C ILE A 391 2.72 17.40 4.41
N HIS A 392 1.66 16.81 3.83
CA HIS A 392 0.87 17.43 2.76
C HIS A 392 0.26 18.76 3.19
N SER A 393 -0.38 18.79 4.36
CA SER A 393 -1.01 20.01 4.89
C SER A 393 0.03 21.09 5.22
N ALA A 394 1.18 20.68 5.76
CA ALA A 394 2.27 21.59 6.09
C ALA A 394 2.91 22.19 4.82
N ILE A 395 3.21 21.37 3.80
CA ILE A 395 3.74 21.82 2.50
C ILE A 395 2.77 22.77 1.81
N HIS A 396 1.48 22.41 1.76
CA HIS A 396 0.47 23.26 1.17
C HIS A 396 0.46 24.66 1.82
N SER A 397 0.57 24.71 3.16
CA SER A 397 0.56 25.96 3.93
C SER A 397 1.78 26.86 3.73
N ILE A 398 2.90 26.34 3.22
CA ILE A 398 4.15 27.10 3.01
C ILE A 398 4.41 27.49 1.55
N GLY A 399 3.50 27.17 0.62
CA GLY A 399 3.66 27.50 -0.80
C GLY A 399 3.48 26.31 -1.75
N GLY A 400 3.04 25.15 -1.25
CA GLY A 400 2.77 23.97 -2.06
C GLY A 400 4.04 23.23 -2.48
N ILE A 401 3.90 22.27 -3.41
CA ILE A 401 4.97 21.33 -3.76
C ILE A 401 6.26 22.00 -4.30
N GLN A 402 6.15 23.23 -4.79
CA GLN A 402 7.26 24.00 -5.36
C GLN A 402 8.37 24.32 -4.35
N VAL A 403 8.04 24.32 -3.05
CA VAL A 403 9.02 24.52 -1.97
C VAL A 403 10.10 23.44 -1.92
N LEU A 404 9.88 22.30 -2.60
CA LEU A 404 10.86 21.21 -2.69
C LEU A 404 11.90 21.42 -3.79
N PHE A 405 11.62 22.23 -4.81
CA PHE A 405 12.52 22.41 -5.96
C PHE A 405 13.91 22.95 -5.60
N PRO A 406 14.07 23.87 -4.61
CA PRO A 406 15.39 24.28 -4.15
C PRO A 406 16.25 23.13 -3.64
N LEU A 407 15.67 22.03 -3.12
CA LEU A 407 16.45 20.86 -2.70
C LEU A 407 17.05 20.12 -3.90
N PHE A 408 16.32 20.06 -5.04
CA PHE A 408 16.84 19.52 -6.29
C PHE A 408 17.90 20.42 -6.96
N ALA A 409 17.96 21.70 -6.60
CA ALA A 409 18.97 22.62 -7.12
C ALA A 409 20.35 22.47 -6.44
N GLN A 410 20.44 21.64 -5.39
CA GLN A 410 21.64 21.46 -4.57
C GLN A 410 22.20 20.02 -4.69
N LEU A 411 21.77 19.25 -5.70
CA LEU A 411 22.15 17.84 -5.87
C LEU A 411 23.66 17.63 -6.11
N ASP A 412 24.37 18.65 -6.53
CA ASP A 412 25.81 18.68 -6.78
C ASP A 412 26.65 19.05 -5.55
N TYR A 413 26.00 19.31 -4.41
CA TYR A 413 26.67 19.71 -3.18
C TYR A 413 27.34 18.50 -2.50
N ARG A 414 28.48 18.75 -1.85
CA ARG A 414 29.26 17.73 -1.13
C ARG A 414 28.98 17.76 0.36
N GLN A 415 29.15 16.64 1.05
CA GLN A 415 29.09 16.61 2.51
C GLN A 415 30.40 17.13 3.10
N GLN A 416 30.35 17.77 4.28
CA GLN A 416 31.57 18.21 4.97
C GLN A 416 32.52 17.03 5.17
N ASN A 417 33.77 17.19 4.75
CA ASN A 417 34.85 16.20 4.74
C ASN A 417 34.77 15.10 3.67
N ASP A 418 33.76 15.11 2.79
CA ASP A 418 33.70 14.20 1.65
C ASP A 418 34.17 14.87 0.35
N SER A 419 34.89 14.11 -0.46
CA SER A 419 35.37 14.53 -1.78
C SER A 419 34.35 14.27 -2.89
N GLN A 420 33.40 13.36 -2.66
CA GLN A 420 32.41 12.95 -3.66
C GLN A 420 31.02 13.52 -3.39
N VAL A 421 30.20 13.55 -4.44
CA VAL A 421 28.79 13.95 -4.36
C VAL A 421 27.96 12.72 -3.98
N GLU A 422 27.11 12.86 -2.96
CA GLU A 422 26.26 11.78 -2.48
C GLU A 422 25.12 11.49 -3.47
N THR A 423 25.25 10.43 -4.26
CA THR A 423 24.28 10.13 -5.34
C THR A 423 22.91 9.68 -4.83
N ALA A 424 22.80 9.21 -3.58
CA ALA A 424 21.57 8.77 -2.95
C ALA A 424 20.59 9.91 -2.62
N VAL A 425 21.06 11.16 -2.58
CA VAL A 425 20.22 12.35 -2.27
C VAL A 425 19.12 12.54 -3.31
N CYS A 426 19.46 12.42 -4.60
CA CYS A 426 18.49 12.54 -5.69
C CYS A 426 17.39 11.47 -5.58
N ALA A 427 17.79 10.23 -5.25
CA ALA A 427 16.85 9.13 -5.10
C ALA A 427 15.89 9.35 -3.94
N THR A 428 16.42 9.82 -2.81
CA THR A 428 15.66 10.16 -1.61
C THR A 428 14.62 11.24 -1.90
N LEU A 429 14.99 12.33 -2.57
CA LEU A 429 14.08 13.40 -2.93
C LEU A 429 13.02 12.96 -3.95
N LEU A 430 13.39 12.14 -4.94
CA LEU A 430 12.43 11.59 -5.91
C LEU A 430 11.46 10.61 -5.25
N ALA A 431 11.93 9.75 -4.35
CA ALA A 431 11.09 8.82 -3.59
C ALA A 431 10.07 9.59 -2.75
N PHE A 432 10.53 10.62 -2.02
CA PHE A 432 9.66 11.50 -1.25
C PHE A 432 8.60 12.17 -2.13
N LEU A 433 9.00 12.73 -3.27
CA LEU A 433 8.11 13.37 -4.22
C LEU A 433 7.05 12.39 -4.74
N VAL A 434 7.45 11.17 -5.11
CA VAL A 434 6.53 10.13 -5.60
C VAL A 434 5.52 9.76 -4.51
N GLU A 435 5.95 9.57 -3.26
CA GLU A 435 5.04 9.25 -2.15
C GLU A 435 4.04 10.39 -1.87
N LEU A 436 4.48 11.65 -1.95
CA LEU A 436 3.58 12.81 -1.84
C LEU A 436 2.53 12.84 -2.95
N LEU A 437 2.95 12.62 -4.20
CA LEU A 437 2.07 12.63 -5.36
C LEU A 437 1.09 11.45 -5.33
N LYS A 438 1.54 10.26 -4.94
CA LYS A 438 0.70 9.05 -4.86
C LYS A 438 -0.46 9.20 -3.88
N SER A 439 -0.26 9.97 -2.82
CA SER A 439 -1.20 10.11 -1.70
C SER A 439 -2.07 11.37 -1.78
N SER A 440 -1.88 12.25 -2.76
CA SER A 440 -2.64 13.51 -2.86
C SER A 440 -2.85 13.98 -4.31
N VAL A 441 -4.12 14.04 -4.73
CA VAL A 441 -4.51 14.59 -6.04
C VAL A 441 -4.19 16.09 -6.12
N ALA A 442 -4.42 16.85 -5.05
CA ALA A 442 -4.05 18.27 -5.00
C ALA A 442 -2.55 18.50 -5.26
N MET A 443 -1.67 17.65 -4.73
CA MET A 443 -0.24 17.72 -5.03
C MET A 443 0.08 17.37 -6.48
N GLN A 444 -0.64 16.41 -7.09
CA GLN A 444 -0.50 16.11 -8.52
C GLN A 444 -0.90 17.31 -9.39
N GLU A 445 -2.02 17.96 -9.07
CA GLU A 445 -2.48 19.14 -9.80
C GLU A 445 -1.51 20.33 -9.65
N GLN A 446 -0.98 20.56 -8.44
CA GLN A 446 0.05 21.58 -8.23
C GLN A 446 1.33 21.29 -9.01
N MET A 447 1.74 20.02 -9.09
CA MET A 447 2.90 19.58 -9.86
C MET A 447 2.71 19.81 -11.36
N LEU A 448 1.51 19.51 -11.89
CA LEU A 448 1.18 19.73 -13.30
C LEU A 448 1.04 21.23 -13.62
N GLY A 449 0.25 21.96 -12.83
CA GLY A 449 0.00 23.40 -13.02
C GLY A 449 1.28 24.24 -12.89
N GLY A 450 2.18 23.85 -11.99
CA GLY A 450 3.50 24.48 -11.81
C GLY A 450 4.57 24.04 -12.81
N LYS A 451 4.24 23.18 -13.80
CA LYS A 451 5.22 22.55 -14.71
C LYS A 451 6.37 21.87 -13.95
N GLY A 452 6.10 21.33 -12.77
CA GLY A 452 7.13 20.86 -11.85
C GLY A 452 8.01 19.75 -12.43
N PHE A 453 7.45 18.86 -13.27
CA PHE A 453 8.24 17.82 -13.93
C PHE A 453 9.28 18.40 -14.89
N LEU A 454 8.97 19.52 -15.55
CA LEU A 454 9.92 20.22 -16.41
C LEU A 454 11.02 20.88 -15.59
N VAL A 455 10.66 21.53 -14.47
CA VAL A 455 11.63 22.16 -13.55
C VAL A 455 12.58 21.11 -12.98
N ILE A 456 12.06 19.99 -12.47
CA ILE A 456 12.88 18.89 -11.98
C ILE A 456 13.74 18.31 -13.10
N GLY A 457 13.20 18.12 -14.30
CA GLY A 457 13.96 17.65 -15.46
C GLY A 457 15.16 18.54 -15.78
N TYR A 458 14.96 19.87 -15.75
CA TYR A 458 16.03 20.86 -15.94
C TYR A 458 17.07 20.83 -14.81
N LEU A 459 16.64 20.68 -13.55
CA LEU A 459 17.57 20.58 -12.41
C LEU A 459 18.38 19.28 -12.45
N LEU A 460 17.77 18.17 -12.86
CA LEU A 460 18.43 16.87 -13.03
C LEU A 460 19.41 16.86 -14.20
N GLU A 461 19.24 17.74 -15.20
CA GLU A 461 20.19 17.90 -16.31
C GLU A 461 21.61 18.16 -15.80
N LYS A 462 21.74 18.94 -14.73
CA LYS A 462 23.03 19.30 -14.12
C LYS A 462 23.75 18.14 -13.44
N VAL A 463 23.04 17.05 -13.15
CA VAL A 463 23.55 15.88 -12.39
C VAL A 463 23.28 14.55 -13.12
N GLN A 464 23.17 14.59 -14.45
CA GLN A 464 22.85 13.43 -15.29
C GLN A 464 23.78 12.23 -15.05
N LEU A 465 25.09 12.47 -14.93
CA LEU A 465 26.06 11.40 -14.75
C LEU A 465 25.80 10.63 -13.46
N SER A 466 25.69 11.32 -12.33
CA SER A 466 25.35 10.74 -11.02
C SER A 466 23.99 10.07 -11.01
N LEU A 467 22.99 10.65 -11.67
CA LEU A 467 21.65 10.07 -11.77
C LEU A 467 21.69 8.72 -12.48
N TYR A 468 22.32 8.63 -13.66
CA TYR A 468 22.39 7.36 -14.39
C TYR A 468 23.29 6.34 -13.70
N THR A 469 24.37 6.75 -13.03
CA THR A 469 25.16 5.87 -12.15
C THR A 469 24.27 5.22 -11.09
N TYR A 470 23.52 6.03 -10.33
CA TYR A 470 22.59 5.54 -9.32
C TYR A 470 21.49 4.63 -9.91
N LEU A 471 20.83 5.06 -11.00
CA LEU A 471 19.80 4.28 -11.69
C LEU A 471 20.30 2.89 -12.10
N SER A 472 21.56 2.80 -12.50
CA SER A 472 22.18 1.57 -12.97
C SER A 472 22.80 0.69 -11.89
N ALA A 473 23.05 1.23 -10.69
CA ALA A 473 23.74 0.52 -9.61
C ALA A 473 22.79 0.13 -8.47
N GLU A 474 21.98 1.08 -7.97
CA GLU A 474 21.26 0.94 -6.70
C GLU A 474 19.75 0.98 -6.87
N PHE A 475 19.25 1.73 -7.85
CA PHE A 475 17.81 1.99 -8.01
C PHE A 475 16.96 0.73 -8.22
N ILE A 476 17.43 -0.23 -9.02
CA ILE A 476 16.66 -1.46 -9.31
C ILE A 476 16.63 -2.42 -8.12
N GLY A 477 17.58 -2.30 -7.18
CA GLY A 477 17.60 -3.06 -5.94
C GLY A 477 16.50 -2.65 -4.94
N THR A 478 15.96 -1.44 -5.08
CA THR A 478 14.94 -0.91 -4.16
C THR A 478 13.54 -1.35 -4.60
N ALA A 479 13.03 -2.43 -3.98
CA ALA A 479 11.85 -3.18 -4.42
C ALA A 479 10.55 -2.35 -4.56
N THR A 480 10.41 -1.24 -3.85
CA THR A 480 9.18 -0.41 -3.81
C THR A 480 8.99 0.46 -5.05
N ILE A 481 10.07 0.94 -5.68
CA ILE A 481 9.96 1.84 -6.84
C ILE A 481 9.80 1.04 -8.15
N TYR A 482 10.33 -0.19 -8.17
CA TYR A 482 10.33 -1.05 -9.36
C TYR A 482 8.92 -1.45 -9.86
N SER A 483 7.92 -1.49 -8.97
CA SER A 483 6.51 -1.72 -9.33
C SER A 483 5.84 -0.50 -9.98
N THR A 484 6.42 0.70 -9.81
CA THR A 484 5.87 1.97 -10.29
C THR A 484 6.38 2.34 -11.69
N ILE A 485 7.50 1.75 -12.13
CA ILE A 485 8.09 2.02 -13.44
C ILE A 485 7.27 1.35 -14.54
N ARG A 486 6.82 2.13 -15.54
CA ARG A 486 6.30 1.59 -16.81
C ARG A 486 7.47 1.03 -17.62
N ARG A 487 7.89 -0.21 -17.31
CA ARG A 487 9.15 -0.81 -17.77
C ARG A 487 9.28 -0.83 -19.29
N VAL A 488 8.27 -1.29 -20.01
CA VAL A 488 8.26 -1.32 -21.49
C VAL A 488 8.48 0.08 -22.07
N GLY A 489 7.72 1.07 -21.59
CA GLY A 489 7.87 2.46 -22.02
C GLY A 489 9.25 3.04 -21.67
N THR A 490 9.78 2.69 -20.50
CA THR A 490 11.10 3.14 -20.04
C THR A 490 12.22 2.52 -20.88
N VAL A 491 12.14 1.23 -21.21
CA VAL A 491 13.09 0.56 -22.10
C VAL A 491 13.08 1.18 -23.49
N LEU A 492 11.89 1.40 -24.07
CA LEU A 492 11.75 2.06 -25.37
C LEU A 492 12.33 3.48 -25.34
N GLN A 493 12.03 4.24 -24.29
CA GLN A 493 12.53 5.61 -24.14
C GLN A 493 14.06 5.62 -23.99
N LEU A 494 14.64 4.77 -23.14
CA LEU A 494 16.09 4.68 -22.96
C LEU A 494 16.81 4.25 -24.25
N MET A 495 16.25 3.28 -24.98
CA MET A 495 16.77 2.88 -26.29
C MET A 495 16.72 4.03 -27.29
N HIS A 496 15.60 4.77 -27.33
CA HIS A 496 15.49 5.97 -28.14
C HIS A 496 16.52 7.04 -27.72
N THR A 497 16.70 7.28 -26.42
CA THR A 497 17.66 8.25 -25.89
C THR A 497 19.11 7.87 -26.24
N LEU A 498 19.48 6.60 -26.10
CA LEU A 498 20.79 6.07 -26.52
C LEU A 498 21.04 6.16 -28.03
N LYS A 499 19.97 6.03 -28.82
CA LYS A 499 20.04 6.05 -30.29
C LYS A 499 20.15 7.48 -30.85
N TYR A 500 19.39 8.43 -30.30
CA TYR A 500 19.24 9.76 -30.89
C TYR A 500 19.99 10.87 -30.14
N TYR A 501 20.19 10.77 -28.83
CA TYR A 501 20.73 11.87 -28.01
C TYR A 501 22.17 11.60 -27.53
N TYR A 502 22.43 10.45 -26.90
CA TYR A 502 23.74 10.13 -26.32
C TYR A 502 24.63 9.30 -27.26
N TRP A 503 24.86 9.75 -28.49
CA TRP A 503 25.72 9.05 -29.47
C TRP A 503 27.22 9.34 -29.23
N ALA A 504 28.11 8.35 -29.26
CA ALA A 504 29.55 8.61 -29.08
C ALA A 504 30.18 9.27 -30.32
N ILE A 505 29.66 8.93 -31.51
CA ILE A 505 30.06 9.43 -32.84
C ILE A 505 28.76 9.70 -33.62
N ASN A 506 28.74 10.72 -34.49
CA ASN A 506 27.53 11.11 -35.21
C ASN A 506 26.99 9.90 -36.01
N PRO A 507 25.76 9.44 -35.75
CA PRO A 507 25.24 8.22 -36.36
C PRO A 507 24.75 8.42 -37.80
N GLN A 508 24.69 9.66 -38.30
CA GLN A 508 24.14 9.97 -39.63
C GLN A 508 24.91 9.26 -40.76
N GLU A 509 26.23 9.28 -40.72
CA GLU A 509 27.07 8.67 -41.77
C GLU A 509 27.05 7.14 -41.73
N SER A 510 26.97 6.54 -40.54
CA SER A 510 27.07 5.09 -40.36
C SER A 510 25.73 4.36 -40.42
N SER A 511 24.62 5.04 -40.14
CA SER A 511 23.31 4.39 -39.96
C SER A 511 22.12 5.19 -40.49
N GLY A 512 22.35 6.36 -41.11
CA GLY A 512 21.28 7.23 -41.63
C GLY A 512 20.40 7.85 -40.55
N ILE A 513 20.77 7.75 -39.28
CA ILE A 513 20.00 8.28 -38.15
C ILE A 513 20.33 9.76 -37.97
N THR A 514 19.32 10.62 -38.03
CA THR A 514 19.49 12.04 -37.70
C THR A 514 19.63 12.22 -36.18
N PRO A 515 20.77 12.74 -35.67
CA PRO A 515 20.96 12.99 -34.25
C PRO A 515 20.01 14.08 -33.72
N LYS A 516 19.67 14.00 -32.43
CA LYS A 516 18.85 14.98 -31.69
C LYS A 516 19.63 15.55 -30.51
N GLY A 517 19.15 16.67 -29.95
CA GLY A 517 19.79 17.33 -28.80
C GLY A 517 21.11 18.02 -29.16
N LEU A 518 21.15 18.62 -30.35
CA LEU A 518 22.27 19.47 -30.79
C LEU A 518 22.21 20.88 -30.19
N ASP A 519 21.03 21.27 -29.70
CA ASP A 519 20.80 22.56 -29.07
C ASP A 519 21.22 22.51 -27.59
N GLY A 520 22.23 23.29 -27.22
CA GLY A 520 22.73 23.40 -25.85
C GLY A 520 24.08 22.73 -25.58
N PRO A 521 24.61 22.83 -24.35
CA PRO A 521 25.90 22.26 -23.98
C PRO A 521 25.82 20.74 -23.94
N ARG A 522 26.61 20.09 -24.81
CA ARG A 522 26.68 18.64 -24.89
C ARG A 522 27.75 18.09 -23.94
N PRO A 523 27.49 16.99 -23.20
CA PRO A 523 28.51 16.34 -22.38
C PRO A 523 29.73 15.94 -23.21
N SER A 524 30.90 15.91 -22.58
CA SER A 524 32.14 15.50 -23.22
C SER A 524 32.06 14.06 -23.73
N GLN A 525 32.89 13.69 -24.71
CA GLN A 525 32.90 12.33 -25.25
C GLN A 525 33.12 11.26 -24.15
N LYS A 526 33.96 11.57 -23.15
CA LYS A 526 34.22 10.70 -21.99
C LYS A 526 32.95 10.52 -21.14
N GLU A 527 32.23 11.59 -20.85
CA GLU A 527 30.97 11.55 -20.10
C GLU A 527 29.86 10.84 -20.88
N ILE A 528 29.77 11.04 -22.19
CA ILE A 528 28.82 10.32 -23.05
C ILE A 528 29.08 8.81 -23.00
N ILE A 529 30.34 8.39 -23.05
CA ILE A 529 30.70 6.97 -22.93
C ILE A 529 30.24 6.40 -21.58
N SER A 530 30.51 7.12 -20.48
CA SER A 530 30.07 6.73 -19.14
C SER A 530 28.55 6.68 -19.00
N LEU A 531 27.84 7.73 -19.46
CA LEU A 531 26.37 7.79 -19.49
C LEU A 531 25.78 6.61 -20.27
N ARG A 532 26.30 6.32 -21.46
CA ARG A 532 25.87 5.18 -22.26
C ARG A 532 26.07 3.86 -21.53
N ALA A 533 27.23 3.67 -20.88
CA ALA A 533 27.51 2.46 -20.12
C ALA A 533 26.50 2.26 -18.98
N PHE A 534 26.21 3.31 -18.21
CA PHE A 534 25.22 3.26 -17.14
C PHE A 534 23.78 3.07 -17.65
N MET A 535 23.38 3.76 -18.73
CA MET A 535 22.07 3.56 -19.35
C MET A 535 21.90 2.12 -19.88
N LEU A 536 22.95 1.53 -20.46
CA LEU A 536 22.94 0.13 -20.91
C LEU A 536 22.90 -0.85 -19.74
N LEU A 537 23.57 -0.55 -18.62
CA LEU A 537 23.51 -1.34 -17.41
C LEU A 537 22.11 -1.28 -16.77
N PHE A 538 21.50 -0.09 -16.73
CA PHE A 538 20.12 0.11 -16.29
C PHE A 538 19.14 -0.65 -17.20
N LEU A 539 19.28 -0.56 -18.52
CA LEU A 539 18.52 -1.35 -19.49
C LEU A 539 18.67 -2.86 -19.26
N LYS A 540 19.90 -3.34 -19.06
CA LYS A 540 20.18 -4.74 -18.77
C LYS A 540 19.42 -5.19 -17.52
N GLN A 541 19.48 -4.42 -16.44
CA GLN A 541 18.78 -4.73 -15.20
C GLN A 541 17.25 -4.65 -15.34
N LEU A 542 16.72 -3.70 -16.13
CA LEU A 542 15.29 -3.60 -16.46
C LEU A 542 14.80 -4.76 -17.34
N ILE A 543 15.67 -5.41 -18.11
CA ILE A 543 15.27 -6.49 -19.02
C ILE A 543 15.46 -7.88 -18.39
N LEU A 544 16.55 -8.10 -17.65
CA LEU A 544 16.98 -9.43 -17.21
C LEU A 544 16.35 -9.93 -15.90
N LYS A 545 15.40 -9.19 -15.28
CA LYS A 545 14.66 -9.70 -14.12
C LYS A 545 13.60 -10.71 -14.58
N ASP A 546 13.53 -11.88 -13.93
CA ASP A 546 12.76 -13.04 -14.41
C ASP A 546 11.28 -12.74 -14.74
N GLU A 547 10.59 -11.92 -13.95
CA GLU A 547 9.20 -11.54 -14.25
C GLU A 547 9.05 -10.77 -15.57
N ASN A 548 10.03 -9.96 -15.97
CA ASN A 548 9.94 -9.18 -17.21
C ASN A 548 10.15 -10.05 -18.45
N ILE A 549 10.99 -11.08 -18.34
CA ILE A 549 11.27 -11.97 -19.46
C ILE A 549 9.97 -12.66 -19.88
N HIS A 550 9.11 -13.01 -18.92
CA HIS A 550 7.77 -13.54 -19.20
C HIS A 550 6.94 -12.55 -20.02
N ASP A 551 6.81 -11.30 -19.58
CA ASP A 551 6.01 -10.26 -20.27
C ASP A 551 6.54 -9.97 -21.68
N VAL A 552 7.86 -9.90 -21.84
CA VAL A 552 8.52 -9.68 -23.15
C VAL A 552 8.29 -10.86 -24.08
N LEU A 553 8.37 -12.10 -23.57
CA LEU A 553 8.07 -13.28 -24.38
C LEU A 553 6.59 -13.34 -24.75
N GLN A 554 5.68 -12.97 -23.84
CA GLN A 554 4.25 -12.90 -24.13
C GLN A 554 3.93 -11.85 -25.19
N LEU A 555 4.55 -10.66 -25.12
CA LEU A 555 4.45 -9.65 -26.17
C LEU A 555 5.02 -10.16 -27.50
N LEU A 556 6.16 -10.85 -27.47
CA LEU A 556 6.75 -11.43 -28.67
C LEU A 556 5.83 -12.49 -29.30
N VAL A 557 5.19 -13.35 -28.50
CA VAL A 557 4.17 -14.31 -28.94
C VAL A 557 3.01 -13.59 -29.62
N ALA A 558 2.49 -12.51 -29.00
CA ALA A 558 1.41 -11.71 -29.58
C ALA A 558 1.82 -11.09 -30.93
N LEU A 559 2.99 -10.45 -31.00
CA LEU A 559 3.50 -9.84 -32.23
C LEU A 559 3.78 -10.87 -33.33
N MET A 560 4.29 -12.05 -32.99
CA MET A 560 4.51 -13.14 -33.97
C MET A 560 3.19 -13.73 -34.46
N SER A 561 2.15 -13.72 -33.64
CA SER A 561 0.80 -14.13 -34.03
C SER A 561 0.12 -13.13 -34.97
N GLU A 562 0.27 -11.82 -34.70
CA GLU A 562 -0.39 -10.75 -35.46
C GLU A 562 0.39 -10.37 -36.74
N HIS A 563 1.72 -10.42 -36.71
CA HIS A 563 2.59 -9.93 -37.77
C HIS A 563 3.69 -10.94 -38.16
N PRO A 564 3.35 -12.18 -38.58
CA PRO A 564 4.35 -13.22 -38.87
C PRO A 564 5.28 -12.83 -40.04
N ALA A 565 4.78 -12.12 -41.05
CA ALA A 565 5.55 -11.76 -42.25
C ALA A 565 6.79 -10.91 -41.95
N SER A 566 6.73 -10.03 -40.94
CA SER A 566 7.86 -9.20 -40.51
C SER A 566 8.64 -9.84 -39.35
N MET A 567 7.94 -10.47 -38.42
CA MET A 567 8.54 -10.97 -37.18
C MET A 567 9.37 -12.23 -37.38
N ILE A 568 8.92 -13.17 -38.24
CA ILE A 568 9.61 -14.45 -38.46
C ILE A 568 10.98 -14.25 -39.14
N PRO A 569 11.11 -13.47 -40.23
CA PRO A 569 12.41 -13.19 -40.83
C PRO A 569 13.34 -12.41 -39.89
N ALA A 570 12.81 -11.42 -39.16
CA ALA A 570 13.60 -10.64 -38.20
C ALA A 570 14.12 -11.49 -37.04
N PHE A 571 13.31 -12.44 -36.55
CA PHE A 571 13.70 -13.39 -35.53
C PHE A 571 14.79 -14.36 -36.02
N ASP A 572 14.66 -14.89 -37.24
CA ASP A 572 15.65 -15.80 -37.84
C ASP A 572 16.99 -15.09 -38.08
N GLN A 573 16.97 -13.91 -38.73
CA GLN A 573 18.18 -13.13 -39.04
C GLN A 573 18.98 -12.72 -37.78
N ARG A 574 18.32 -12.61 -36.63
CA ARG A 574 18.96 -12.23 -35.35
C ARG A 574 19.35 -13.43 -34.50
N ASN A 575 19.36 -14.65 -35.05
CA ASN A 575 19.63 -15.88 -34.32
C ASN A 575 18.70 -16.08 -33.11
N GLY A 576 17.42 -15.71 -33.24
CA GLY A 576 16.43 -15.76 -32.16
C GLY A 576 16.29 -17.15 -31.53
N ILE A 577 16.48 -18.21 -32.33
CA ILE A 577 16.44 -19.59 -31.84
C ILE A 577 17.50 -19.86 -30.75
N ARG A 578 18.70 -19.28 -30.86
CA ARG A 578 19.76 -19.42 -29.84
C ARG A 578 19.34 -18.81 -28.51
N VAL A 579 18.57 -17.72 -28.55
CA VAL A 579 18.03 -17.06 -27.35
C VAL A 579 16.98 -17.95 -26.70
N ILE A 580 16.08 -18.54 -27.49
CA ILE A 580 15.06 -19.45 -26.96
C ILE A 580 15.69 -20.65 -26.26
N TYR A 581 16.69 -21.31 -26.85
CA TYR A 581 17.36 -22.44 -26.21
C TYR A 581 18.11 -22.07 -24.92
N LYS A 582 18.54 -20.81 -24.76
CA LYS A 582 19.04 -20.30 -23.47
C LYS A 582 17.91 -20.11 -22.46
N LEU A 583 16.76 -19.59 -22.89
CA LEU A 583 15.59 -19.35 -22.04
C LEU A 583 14.89 -20.65 -21.59
N LEU A 584 14.94 -21.70 -22.41
CA LEU A 584 14.46 -23.04 -22.03
C LEU A 584 15.23 -23.64 -20.86
N ALA A 585 16.44 -23.15 -20.58
CA ALA A 585 17.23 -23.48 -19.40
C ALA A 585 16.95 -22.55 -18.20
N SER A 586 15.89 -21.75 -18.20
CA SER A 586 15.50 -20.91 -17.06
C SER A 586 14.98 -21.76 -15.89
N LYS A 587 15.18 -21.30 -14.64
CA LYS A 587 14.57 -21.91 -13.44
C LYS A 587 13.04 -21.73 -13.42
N SER A 588 12.53 -20.63 -13.98
CA SER A 588 11.10 -20.32 -14.03
C SER A 588 10.38 -21.10 -15.13
N GLU A 589 9.39 -21.90 -14.78
CA GLU A 589 8.57 -22.65 -15.74
C GLU A 589 7.83 -21.73 -16.71
N SER A 590 7.30 -20.61 -16.21
CA SER A 590 6.57 -19.63 -17.03
C SER A 590 7.42 -19.06 -18.17
N ILE A 591 8.73 -18.84 -17.94
CA ILE A 591 9.68 -18.40 -18.98
C ILE A 591 9.93 -19.53 -19.98
N ARG A 592 10.14 -20.77 -19.50
CA ARG A 592 10.35 -21.93 -20.37
C ARG A 592 9.15 -22.15 -21.29
N VAL A 593 7.93 -22.10 -20.73
CA VAL A 593 6.66 -22.26 -21.45
C VAL A 593 6.45 -21.17 -22.50
N GLN A 594 6.66 -19.90 -22.15
CA GLN A 594 6.56 -18.82 -23.15
C GLN A 594 7.66 -18.92 -24.22
N GLY A 595 8.87 -19.36 -23.85
CA GLY A 595 9.94 -19.66 -24.80
C GLY A 595 9.55 -20.77 -25.80
N LEU A 596 8.87 -21.82 -25.33
CA LEU A 596 8.30 -22.86 -26.18
C LEU A 596 7.20 -22.31 -27.10
N LYS A 597 6.34 -21.40 -26.63
CA LYS A 597 5.33 -20.76 -27.48
C LYS A 597 5.96 -19.93 -28.60
N VAL A 598 6.99 -19.14 -28.30
CA VAL A 598 7.75 -18.41 -29.33
C VAL A 598 8.34 -19.37 -30.36
N LEU A 599 8.92 -20.49 -29.90
CA LEU A 599 9.40 -21.55 -30.80
C LEU A 599 8.29 -22.14 -31.65
N GLY A 600 7.11 -22.40 -31.07
CA GLY A 600 5.95 -22.92 -31.78
C GLY A 600 5.48 -22.00 -32.91
N TYR A 601 5.31 -20.70 -32.62
CA TYR A 601 4.97 -19.71 -33.66
C TYR A 601 6.06 -19.59 -34.73
N PHE A 602 7.33 -19.65 -34.32
CA PHE A 602 8.45 -19.66 -35.28
C PHE A 602 8.35 -20.86 -36.23
N LEU A 603 8.17 -22.07 -35.70
CA LEU A 603 8.07 -23.29 -36.49
C LEU A 603 6.83 -23.34 -37.39
N LYS A 604 5.69 -22.85 -36.90
CA LYS A 604 4.42 -22.79 -37.65
C LYS A 604 4.52 -22.00 -38.95
N HIS A 605 5.32 -20.93 -38.96
CA HIS A 605 5.44 -20.02 -40.11
C HIS A 605 6.71 -20.26 -40.94
N LEU A 606 7.54 -21.24 -40.58
CA LEU A 606 8.71 -21.64 -41.37
C LEU A 606 8.35 -22.66 -42.45
N GLY A 607 8.90 -22.47 -43.65
CA GLY A 607 8.82 -23.48 -44.71
C GLY A 607 9.55 -24.78 -44.33
N HIS A 608 9.03 -25.92 -44.80
CA HIS A 608 9.52 -27.26 -44.46
C HIS A 608 11.05 -27.42 -44.61
N LYS A 609 11.63 -26.95 -45.73
CA LYS A 609 13.08 -27.03 -45.98
C LYS A 609 13.90 -26.30 -44.93
N ARG A 610 13.48 -25.09 -44.54
CA ARG A 610 14.16 -24.26 -43.53
C ARG A 610 13.98 -24.83 -42.12
N LYS A 611 12.80 -25.38 -41.82
CA LYS A 611 12.52 -26.10 -40.57
C LYS A 611 13.48 -27.29 -40.38
N VAL A 612 13.68 -28.09 -41.44
CA VAL A 612 14.64 -29.20 -41.43
C VAL A 612 16.07 -28.70 -41.21
N GLU A 613 16.49 -27.68 -41.96
CA GLU A 613 17.83 -27.10 -41.87
C GLU A 613 18.16 -26.57 -40.45
N ILE A 614 17.20 -25.88 -39.82
CA ILE A 614 17.41 -25.29 -38.49
C ILE A 614 17.34 -26.38 -37.42
N MET A 615 16.27 -27.17 -37.40
CA MET A 615 15.96 -28.06 -36.28
C MET A 615 16.65 -29.43 -36.36
N HIS A 616 16.75 -30.03 -37.55
CA HIS A 616 17.29 -31.38 -37.71
C HIS A 616 18.82 -31.38 -37.85
N THR A 617 19.39 -30.49 -38.66
CA THR A 617 20.85 -30.42 -38.89
C THR A 617 21.63 -30.23 -37.58
N HIS A 618 21.04 -29.53 -36.61
CA HIS A 618 21.67 -29.24 -35.32
C HIS A 618 21.08 -30.06 -34.16
N SER A 619 20.26 -31.07 -34.44
CA SER A 619 19.62 -31.94 -33.43
C SER A 619 18.88 -31.17 -32.31
N LEU A 620 18.29 -30.02 -32.66
CA LEU A 620 17.72 -29.10 -31.67
C LEU A 620 16.50 -29.70 -30.94
N PHE A 621 15.75 -30.60 -31.56
CA PHE A 621 14.67 -31.31 -30.88
C PHE A 621 15.18 -32.13 -29.67
N THR A 622 16.32 -32.82 -29.79
CA THR A 622 16.90 -33.58 -28.68
C THR A 622 17.33 -32.65 -27.55
N LEU A 623 18.00 -31.54 -27.90
CA LEU A 623 18.44 -30.51 -26.96
C LEU A 623 17.27 -29.87 -26.20
N LEU A 624 16.07 -29.85 -26.79
CA LEU A 624 14.87 -29.28 -26.16
C LEU A 624 14.50 -30.02 -24.87
N GLY A 625 14.57 -31.35 -24.87
CA GLY A 625 14.33 -32.16 -23.69
C GLY A 625 15.38 -31.93 -22.59
N GLU A 626 16.66 -31.90 -22.97
CA GLU A 626 17.78 -31.66 -22.04
C GLU A 626 17.68 -30.28 -21.37
N ARG A 627 17.33 -29.24 -22.14
CA ARG A 627 17.20 -27.88 -21.62
C ARG A 627 16.03 -27.72 -20.66
N LEU A 628 14.86 -28.27 -20.99
CA LEU A 628 13.67 -28.22 -20.13
C LEU A 628 13.89 -28.90 -18.78
N MET A 629 14.72 -29.95 -18.76
CA MET A 629 15.04 -30.69 -17.52
C MET A 629 16.25 -30.14 -16.74
N LEU A 630 16.89 -29.07 -17.18
CA LEU A 630 18.15 -28.60 -16.57
C LEU A 630 18.00 -28.23 -15.08
N HIS A 631 16.84 -27.69 -14.69
CA HIS A 631 16.58 -27.22 -13.33
C HIS A 631 15.35 -27.86 -12.68
N THR A 632 14.68 -28.78 -13.38
CA THR A 632 13.53 -29.53 -12.87
C THR A 632 13.54 -30.93 -13.44
N ASN A 633 13.16 -31.91 -12.62
CA ASN A 633 12.91 -33.28 -13.04
C ASN A 633 11.42 -33.61 -12.99
N MET A 634 10.55 -32.60 -13.06
CA MET A 634 9.10 -32.76 -13.11
C MET A 634 8.55 -32.16 -14.40
N VAL A 635 7.68 -32.91 -15.07
CA VAL A 635 6.90 -32.45 -16.22
C VAL A 635 5.49 -32.15 -15.76
N THR A 636 5.01 -30.96 -16.12
CA THR A 636 3.69 -30.45 -15.78
C THR A 636 2.73 -30.58 -16.96
N ILE A 637 1.43 -30.48 -16.68
CA ILE A 637 0.38 -30.39 -17.72
C ILE A 637 0.63 -29.16 -18.62
N THR A 638 1.03 -28.02 -18.03
CA THR A 638 1.32 -26.79 -18.77
C THR A 638 2.43 -26.99 -19.81
N THR A 639 3.52 -27.66 -19.41
CA THR A 639 4.65 -27.94 -20.31
C THR A 639 4.23 -28.93 -21.39
N TYR A 640 3.47 -29.98 -21.03
CA TYR A 640 2.94 -30.95 -21.98
C TYR A 640 2.02 -30.30 -23.03
N ASN A 641 1.04 -29.49 -22.60
CA ASN A 641 0.13 -28.78 -23.49
C ASN A 641 0.88 -27.91 -24.50
N THR A 642 1.92 -27.21 -24.05
CA THR A 642 2.71 -26.34 -24.96
C THR A 642 3.51 -27.17 -25.96
N LEU A 643 4.03 -28.34 -25.57
CA LEU A 643 4.67 -29.27 -26.50
C LEU A 643 3.64 -29.87 -27.47
N TYR A 644 2.42 -30.15 -27.01
CA TYR A 644 1.32 -30.62 -27.84
C TYR A 644 0.93 -29.58 -28.90
N GLU A 645 0.86 -28.29 -28.53
CA GLU A 645 0.65 -27.19 -29.48
C GLU A 645 1.76 -27.14 -30.56
N ILE A 646 3.02 -27.41 -30.19
CA ILE A 646 4.12 -27.50 -31.17
C ILE A 646 4.00 -28.75 -32.03
N LEU A 647 3.61 -29.90 -31.46
CA LEU A 647 3.41 -31.15 -32.17
C LEU A 647 2.40 -31.00 -33.33
N THR A 648 1.33 -30.24 -33.10
CA THR A 648 0.22 -30.05 -34.05
C THR A 648 0.26 -28.72 -34.83
N GLU A 649 1.15 -27.80 -34.43
CA GLU A 649 1.22 -26.40 -34.89
C GLU A 649 -0.04 -25.55 -34.64
N GLN A 650 -0.91 -26.01 -33.75
CA GLN A 650 -2.08 -25.28 -33.27
C GLN A 650 -1.70 -24.44 -32.03
N VAL A 651 -0.75 -23.51 -32.21
CA VAL A 651 -0.22 -22.68 -31.12
C VAL A 651 -1.18 -21.55 -30.76
N CYS A 652 -1.50 -21.44 -29.47
CA CYS A 652 -2.35 -20.40 -28.90
C CYS A 652 -1.51 -19.26 -28.30
N THR A 653 -2.05 -18.04 -28.24
CA THR A 653 -1.37 -16.92 -27.55
C THR A 653 -1.37 -17.06 -26.03
N GLN A 654 -2.41 -17.69 -25.46
CA GLN A 654 -2.56 -17.90 -24.01
C GLN A 654 -1.95 -19.22 -23.55
N VAL A 655 -1.43 -19.26 -22.32
CA VAL A 655 -0.88 -20.47 -21.69
C VAL A 655 -2.01 -21.31 -21.10
N VAL A 656 -2.06 -22.59 -21.46
CA VAL A 656 -3.09 -23.52 -21.01
C VAL A 656 -2.55 -24.37 -19.85
N HIS A 657 -3.11 -24.18 -18.65
CA HIS A 657 -2.67 -24.86 -17.42
C HIS A 657 -3.49 -26.12 -17.07
N LYS A 658 -4.63 -26.32 -17.72
CA LYS A 658 -5.51 -27.48 -17.53
C LYS A 658 -5.39 -28.43 -18.74
N PRO A 659 -5.80 -29.71 -18.63
CA PRO A 659 -5.85 -30.59 -19.79
C PRO A 659 -6.56 -29.92 -20.98
N HIS A 660 -5.92 -29.93 -22.14
CA HIS A 660 -6.53 -29.38 -23.35
C HIS A 660 -7.72 -30.23 -23.82
N PRO A 661 -8.63 -29.69 -24.66
CA PRO A 661 -9.69 -30.47 -25.26
C PRO A 661 -9.15 -31.67 -26.04
N GLU A 662 -9.97 -32.72 -26.15
CA GLU A 662 -9.60 -33.93 -26.88
C GLU A 662 -9.44 -33.63 -28.38
N PRO A 663 -8.44 -34.22 -29.07
CA PRO A 663 -8.24 -33.99 -30.50
C PRO A 663 -9.39 -34.53 -31.33
N ASP A 664 -9.89 -33.69 -32.25
CA ASP A 664 -10.82 -34.12 -33.28
C ASP A 664 -10.09 -34.80 -34.47
N SER A 665 -10.85 -35.24 -35.47
CA SER A 665 -10.30 -35.94 -36.64
C SER A 665 -9.51 -35.04 -37.61
N THR A 666 -9.49 -33.73 -37.40
CA THR A 666 -8.79 -32.75 -38.25
C THR A 666 -7.35 -32.50 -37.80
N VAL A 667 -7.01 -32.87 -36.57
CA VAL A 667 -5.69 -32.63 -35.99
C VAL A 667 -4.63 -33.54 -36.63
N LYS A 668 -3.58 -32.92 -37.20
CA LYS A 668 -2.44 -33.61 -37.81
C LYS A 668 -1.14 -33.37 -37.05
N ILE A 669 -0.29 -34.37 -37.00
CA ILE A 669 1.06 -34.24 -36.44
C ILE A 669 1.96 -33.53 -37.47
N GLN A 670 2.47 -32.36 -37.10
CA GLN A 670 3.36 -31.54 -37.93
C GLN A 670 4.83 -31.63 -37.50
N ASN A 671 5.10 -31.83 -36.20
CA ASN A 671 6.46 -31.94 -35.66
C ASN A 671 6.65 -33.29 -34.91
N PRO A 672 6.79 -34.42 -35.62
CA PRO A 672 6.78 -35.76 -35.01
C PRO A 672 7.92 -35.99 -34.00
N MET A 673 9.04 -35.28 -34.14
CA MET A 673 10.17 -35.37 -33.20
C MET A 673 9.80 -34.93 -31.77
N ILE A 674 8.75 -34.12 -31.60
CA ILE A 674 8.26 -33.73 -30.28
C ILE A 674 7.76 -34.94 -29.48
N LEU A 675 7.24 -35.99 -30.12
CA LEU A 675 6.85 -37.23 -29.44
C LEU A 675 8.03 -37.85 -28.68
N LYS A 676 9.21 -37.87 -29.31
CA LYS A 676 10.44 -38.37 -28.69
C LYS A 676 10.83 -37.49 -27.50
N VAL A 677 10.68 -36.16 -27.62
CA VAL A 677 10.95 -35.23 -26.52
C VAL A 677 10.03 -35.50 -25.34
N VAL A 678 8.71 -35.54 -25.57
CA VAL A 678 7.71 -35.83 -24.54
C VAL A 678 7.97 -37.18 -23.87
N ALA A 679 8.23 -38.22 -24.64
CA ALA A 679 8.55 -39.54 -24.09
C ALA A 679 9.82 -39.51 -23.21
N THR A 680 10.87 -38.80 -23.64
CA THR A 680 12.11 -38.64 -22.87
C THR A 680 11.86 -37.89 -21.56
N LEU A 681 11.10 -36.80 -21.63
CA LEU A 681 10.73 -35.99 -20.47
C LEU A 681 9.93 -36.82 -19.44
N MET A 682 8.91 -37.56 -19.89
CA MET A 682 8.08 -38.41 -19.03
C MET A 682 8.82 -39.60 -18.43
N LYS A 683 9.81 -40.14 -19.15
CA LYS A 683 10.66 -41.25 -18.69
C LYS A 683 11.59 -40.80 -17.57
N ASN A 684 12.17 -39.61 -17.70
CA ASN A 684 13.15 -39.10 -16.76
C ASN A 684 12.54 -38.25 -15.63
N SER A 685 11.22 -38.06 -15.64
CA SER A 685 10.52 -37.30 -14.59
C SER A 685 10.37 -38.10 -13.30
N THR A 686 10.46 -37.43 -12.15
CA THR A 686 10.19 -38.04 -10.85
C THR A 686 8.72 -38.47 -10.73
N PRO A 687 8.43 -39.65 -10.17
CA PRO A 687 7.07 -40.11 -9.93
C PRO A 687 6.27 -39.10 -9.08
N SER A 688 5.15 -38.61 -9.62
CA SER A 688 4.22 -37.71 -8.94
C SER A 688 2.80 -37.92 -9.45
N THR A 689 1.80 -37.40 -8.72
CA THR A 689 0.40 -37.39 -9.16
C THR A 689 0.25 -36.61 -10.47
N GLU A 690 0.93 -35.48 -10.59
CA GLU A 690 0.94 -34.65 -11.81
C GLU A 690 1.55 -35.39 -13.01
N LEU A 691 2.65 -36.14 -12.82
CA LEU A 691 3.22 -36.97 -13.89
C LEU A 691 2.25 -38.06 -14.36
N MET A 692 1.46 -38.64 -13.45
CA MET A 692 0.45 -39.63 -13.80
C MET A 692 -0.70 -39.02 -14.60
N GLU A 693 -1.07 -37.78 -14.33
CA GLU A 693 -2.04 -37.04 -15.13
C GLU A 693 -1.51 -36.75 -16.54
N VAL A 694 -0.26 -36.27 -16.65
CA VAL A 694 0.41 -36.06 -17.95
C VAL A 694 0.50 -37.37 -18.74
N ARG A 695 0.83 -38.50 -18.08
CA ARG A 695 0.86 -39.84 -18.71
C ARG A 695 -0.49 -40.24 -19.27
N ARG A 696 -1.56 -40.03 -18.48
CA ARG A 696 -2.92 -40.37 -18.91
C ARG A 696 -3.35 -39.52 -20.10
N LEU A 697 -3.08 -38.21 -20.05
CA LEU A 697 -3.41 -37.29 -21.12
C LEU A 697 -2.66 -37.64 -22.41
N PHE A 698 -1.32 -37.78 -22.33
CA PHE A 698 -0.49 -38.16 -23.48
C PHE A 698 -0.95 -39.46 -24.15
N LEU A 699 -1.25 -40.50 -23.37
CA LEU A 699 -1.75 -41.76 -23.95
C LEU A 699 -3.12 -41.60 -24.59
N SER A 700 -4.02 -40.83 -23.97
CA SER A 700 -5.35 -40.53 -24.55
C SER A 700 -5.22 -39.83 -25.90
N ASP A 701 -4.35 -38.82 -25.97
CA ASP A 701 -4.10 -38.06 -27.19
C ASP A 701 -3.49 -38.92 -28.29
N MET A 702 -2.51 -39.76 -27.96
CA MET A 702 -1.89 -40.67 -28.94
C MET A 702 -2.91 -41.64 -29.50
N ILE A 703 -3.74 -42.26 -28.66
CA ILE A 703 -4.78 -43.19 -29.10
C ILE A 703 -5.72 -42.51 -30.11
N LYS A 704 -6.17 -41.29 -29.81
CA LYS A 704 -7.12 -40.54 -30.66
C LYS A 704 -6.49 -40.02 -31.94
N LEU A 705 -5.30 -39.43 -31.86
CA LEU A 705 -4.59 -38.94 -33.04
C LEU A 705 -4.29 -40.07 -34.02
N PHE A 706 -3.95 -41.27 -33.52
CA PHE A 706 -3.65 -42.44 -34.34
C PHE A 706 -4.90 -43.19 -34.81
N SER A 707 -5.99 -43.22 -34.03
CA SER A 707 -7.24 -43.82 -34.48
C SER A 707 -7.85 -43.03 -35.65
N ASN A 708 -7.77 -41.70 -35.56
CA ASN A 708 -8.51 -40.80 -36.44
C ASN A 708 -7.79 -40.46 -37.76
N SER A 709 -6.48 -40.73 -37.89
CA SER A 709 -5.71 -40.37 -39.09
C SER A 709 -4.65 -41.42 -39.46
N ARG A 710 -4.73 -41.92 -40.70
CA ARG A 710 -3.70 -42.82 -41.28
C ARG A 710 -2.34 -42.13 -41.42
N GLU A 711 -2.34 -40.82 -41.66
CA GLU A 711 -1.14 -40.01 -41.77
C GLU A 711 -0.44 -39.88 -40.42
N ASN A 712 -1.18 -39.65 -39.33
CA ASN A 712 -0.61 -39.59 -37.98
C ASN A 712 -0.04 -40.94 -37.50
N ARG A 713 -0.57 -42.07 -38.02
CA ARG A 713 -0.04 -43.41 -37.73
C ARG A 713 1.32 -43.67 -38.39
N ARG A 714 1.61 -42.99 -39.48
CA ARG A 714 2.88 -43.11 -40.22
C ARG A 714 3.92 -42.21 -39.56
#